data_AF-A0A553SJV2-F1
#
_entry.id   AF-A0A553SJV2-F1
#
_cell.length_a   1.000
_cell.length_b   1.000
_cell.length_c   1.000
_cell.angle_alpha   90.00
_cell.angle_beta   90.00
_cell.angle_gamma   90.00
#
_symmetry.space_group_name_H-M   'P 1'
#
loop_
_entity.id
_entity.type
_entity.pdbx_description
1 polymer ?
#
loop_
_entity_poly.entity_id
_entity_poly.type
_entity_poly.pdbx_seq_one_letter_code
_entity_poly.pdbx_strand_id
1 'polypeptide(L)'
;MKKLMSIMLIFAVILSALPQTLKADSLPMIEVRLVNYLGNTSSITVVFNGDYTLTNGIKVSKGTEAIMSIINSTLKLATKSGQVLMEKETSISATPVQTDGNLAINDRGYYGSFQFVMEKDTKSNNIYIRPINKVDVETYLRGVVPQEMPALWSMEALKAQTVAARTYALKHKNDANMVDTIAKQVYGGIVGIHPRSDTAIQQTSGMVLKYNNSLIDAVFSASNGGKTEVNSNVWGGTALPYFVVAEDAFDFNPATKDKFPWAIQLKQQQLPESLDLNDANSWWVTQKEADADNQVLKNMKTWLKNEGYINDVNTVKIMKISKLELNVSSLSSGGRVSKGNVNIDYLVKTNEKAIEKKTLVLNDTAASRIRAMVGIDKMPSYLVDVSKVETGSIYIQGRGNGHGVGLSQYGARNRADAGQSYQQILQFYFPASTLVKEYSGVANSLQENTTVKKDTEVPVTPSQDKNNTEAPVKIAVPAKKDTAAPVISTFKASSDYKKNISKLSMKINKSGKMTIAIKDSKGKIISTLAKNKTVKSGTLIFDWNISKVGNGTYTAEMTAENADGFKKTIMQKFSIQKPAKEKKGSVKATVLNMREKATTASKVVTRLKNKQTVVILAQRGSWYKVKYGSKTGYVSAKYITVSK
;
A
#
# COMPACT_ATOMS: atom_id res chain seq x y z
N MET A 1 75.03 -47.60 25.32
CA MET A 1 74.64 -46.30 24.74
C MET A 1 73.18 -46.38 24.30
N LYS A 2 72.36 -45.45 24.81
CA LYS A 2 71.13 -44.88 24.22
C LYS A 2 70.02 -45.89 23.86
N LYS A 3 69.04 -46.19 24.73
CA LYS A 3 67.90 -45.32 25.14
C LYS A 3 67.44 -44.42 24.00
N LEU A 4 66.31 -44.75 23.37
CA LEU A 4 65.16 -43.86 23.12
C LEU A 4 64.17 -44.56 22.17
N MET A 5 62.88 -44.29 22.36
CA MET A 5 61.72 -44.70 21.54
C MET A 5 61.05 -46.04 21.89
N SER A 6 60.57 -46.14 23.13
CA SER A 6 59.39 -46.96 23.46
C SER A 6 58.52 -46.21 24.47
N ILE A 7 58.11 -44.99 24.11
CA ILE A 7 57.03 -44.23 24.78
C ILE A 7 56.38 -43.34 23.72
N MET A 8 55.65 -43.91 22.76
CA MET A 8 54.80 -43.09 21.88
C MET A 8 53.67 -43.88 21.18
N LEU A 9 53.03 -44.82 21.88
CA LEU A 9 51.85 -45.51 21.33
C LEU A 9 50.68 -45.69 22.32
N ILE A 10 50.73 -45.06 23.49
CA ILE A 10 49.65 -45.13 24.52
C ILE A 10 49.20 -43.71 24.95
N PHE A 11 49.54 -42.68 24.18
CA PHE A 11 49.06 -41.30 24.40
C PHE A 11 48.29 -40.73 23.19
N ALA A 12 47.73 -41.61 22.35
CA ALA A 12 46.95 -41.23 21.17
C ALA A 12 45.48 -41.72 21.20
N VAL A 13 44.99 -42.21 22.35
CA VAL A 13 43.63 -42.78 22.47
C VAL A 13 42.75 -42.08 23.54
N ILE A 14 43.22 -41.02 24.21
CA ILE A 14 42.43 -40.30 25.24
C ILE A 14 42.45 -38.78 25.04
N LEU A 15 42.39 -38.28 23.80
CA LEU A 15 42.25 -36.84 23.55
C LEU A 15 41.32 -36.51 22.36
N SER A 16 40.19 -37.21 22.25
CA SER A 16 39.13 -36.90 21.28
C SER A 16 37.72 -36.95 21.86
N ALA A 17 37.59 -36.62 23.15
CA ALA A 17 36.31 -36.20 23.74
C ALA A 17 36.44 -34.77 24.26
N LEU A 18 36.87 -33.86 23.38
CA LEU A 18 36.53 -32.44 23.57
C LEU A 18 35.01 -32.36 23.41
N PRO A 19 34.26 -31.77 24.38
CA PRO A 19 32.88 -31.43 24.11
C PRO A 19 32.89 -30.58 22.84
N GLN A 20 32.15 -31.02 21.82
CA GLN A 20 31.89 -30.16 20.67
C GLN A 20 31.33 -28.87 21.27
N THR A 21 32.11 -27.80 21.18
CA THR A 21 31.59 -26.47 21.47
C THR A 21 30.47 -26.29 20.47
N LEU A 22 29.22 -26.38 20.95
CA LEU A 22 28.05 -25.94 20.21
C LEU A 22 28.42 -24.54 19.72
N LYS A 23 28.65 -24.39 18.41
CA LYS A 23 28.72 -23.07 17.80
C LYS A 23 27.45 -22.39 18.26
N ALA A 24 27.57 -21.23 18.90
CA ALA A 24 26.41 -20.40 19.19
C ALA A 24 25.67 -20.23 17.85
N ASP A 25 24.47 -20.80 17.75
CA ASP A 25 23.65 -20.73 16.54
C ASP A 25 23.41 -19.24 16.26
N SER A 26 24.19 -18.65 15.37
CA SER A 26 23.97 -17.28 14.93
C SER A 26 22.65 -17.26 14.17
N LEU A 27 21.75 -16.34 14.53
CA LEU A 27 20.49 -16.16 13.81
C LEU A 27 20.75 -16.06 12.29
N PRO A 28 20.02 -16.81 11.46
CA PRO A 28 20.17 -16.70 10.01
C PRO A 28 19.89 -15.27 9.53
N MET A 29 20.73 -14.77 8.63
CA MET A 29 20.54 -13.46 8.01
C MET A 29 19.66 -13.57 6.76
N ILE A 30 18.81 -12.58 6.56
CA ILE A 30 17.98 -12.37 5.38
C ILE A 30 18.45 -11.11 4.67
N GLU A 31 18.56 -11.16 3.35
CA GLU A 31 18.86 -10.02 2.49
C GLU A 31 17.62 -9.69 1.65
N VAL A 32 17.16 -8.45 1.71
CA VAL A 32 15.92 -8.01 1.06
C VAL A 32 16.19 -6.79 0.20
N ARG A 33 15.92 -6.91 -1.10
CA ARG A 33 15.95 -5.80 -2.05
C ARG A 33 14.69 -4.94 -1.87
N LEU A 34 14.88 -3.66 -1.60
CA LEU A 34 13.79 -2.71 -1.34
C LEU A 34 13.30 -2.09 -2.65
N VAL A 35 12.21 -2.63 -3.20
CA VAL A 35 11.60 -2.26 -4.49
C VAL A 35 10.24 -1.61 -4.31
N ASN A 36 9.39 -2.18 -3.45
CA ASN A 36 7.98 -1.87 -3.33
C ASN A 36 7.73 -0.41 -2.93
N TYR A 37 8.28 0.00 -1.79
CA TYR A 37 8.08 1.35 -1.27
C TYR A 37 8.90 2.40 -2.04
N LEU A 38 10.09 2.00 -2.52
CA LEU A 38 11.04 2.94 -3.08
C LEU A 38 10.76 3.24 -4.56
N GLY A 39 10.25 2.26 -5.31
CA GLY A 39 10.16 2.32 -6.76
C GLY A 39 11.54 2.46 -7.41
N ASN A 40 11.56 3.12 -8.57
CA ASN A 40 12.75 3.40 -9.36
C ASN A 40 13.16 4.87 -9.20
N THR A 41 14.31 5.11 -8.57
CA THR A 41 14.82 6.47 -8.31
C THR A 41 16.35 6.50 -8.38
N SER A 42 16.91 7.63 -8.78
CA SER A 42 18.36 7.90 -8.80
C SER A 42 18.84 8.69 -7.57
N SER A 43 17.94 9.04 -6.65
CA SER A 43 18.26 9.75 -5.40
C SER A 43 17.32 9.35 -4.28
N ILE A 44 17.87 9.14 -3.08
CA ILE A 44 17.14 8.79 -1.85
C ILE A 44 17.73 9.53 -0.65
N THR A 45 16.89 9.81 0.34
CA THR A 45 17.37 10.29 1.65
C THR A 45 17.72 9.10 2.53
N VAL A 46 18.82 9.20 3.29
CA VAL A 46 19.25 8.21 4.28
C VAL A 46 19.44 8.93 5.62
N VAL A 47 18.67 8.54 6.64
CA VAL A 47 18.79 9.08 7.99
C VAL A 47 19.32 7.99 8.91
N PHE A 48 20.52 8.18 9.45
CA PHE A 48 21.15 7.25 10.37
C PHE A 48 20.58 7.45 11.77
N ASN A 49 19.62 6.61 12.18
CA ASN A 49 18.97 6.70 13.50
C ASN A 49 19.72 5.93 14.60
N GLY A 50 20.77 5.20 14.23
CA GLY A 50 21.78 4.63 15.10
C GLY A 50 23.18 4.99 14.60
N ASP A 51 24.21 4.53 15.31
CA ASP A 51 25.59 4.67 14.86
C ASP A 51 25.94 3.59 13.84
N TYR A 52 26.57 3.99 12.73
CA TYR A 52 26.94 3.11 11.63
C TYR A 52 28.41 3.25 11.26
N THR A 53 28.97 2.21 10.67
CA THR A 53 30.28 2.23 10.02
C THR A 53 30.10 1.93 8.53
N LEU A 54 30.65 2.79 7.69
CA LEU A 54 30.69 2.60 6.24
C LEU A 54 31.85 1.66 5.85
N THR A 55 31.81 1.10 4.64
CA THR A 55 32.84 0.16 4.16
C THR A 55 34.24 0.75 4.02
N ASN A 56 34.40 2.08 4.02
CA ASN A 56 35.69 2.76 4.09
C ASN A 56 36.17 3.04 5.54
N GLY A 57 35.46 2.54 6.55
CA GLY A 57 35.78 2.74 7.97
C GLY A 57 35.24 4.03 8.58
N ILE A 58 34.59 4.90 7.80
CA ILE A 58 33.98 6.12 8.34
C ILE A 58 32.82 5.77 9.27
N LYS A 59 32.86 6.31 10.48
CA LYS A 59 31.77 6.24 11.43
C LYS A 59 30.77 7.36 11.17
N VAL A 60 29.49 7.01 11.13
CA VAL A 60 28.38 7.92 10.93
C VAL A 60 27.53 7.88 12.18
N SER A 61 27.46 9.01 12.89
CA SER A 61 26.76 9.11 14.16
C SER A 61 25.24 9.16 13.97
N LYS A 62 24.53 8.69 14.99
CA LYS A 62 23.08 8.85 15.12
C LYS A 62 22.64 10.30 14.90
N GLY A 63 21.55 10.46 14.15
CA GLY A 63 20.96 11.73 13.74
C GLY A 63 21.52 12.29 12.43
N THR A 64 22.51 11.63 11.81
CA THR A 64 23.07 12.11 10.54
C THR A 64 22.06 11.93 9.40
N GLU A 65 21.75 13.02 8.71
CA GLU A 65 20.95 13.02 7.48
C GLU A 65 21.85 13.14 6.25
N ALA A 66 21.71 12.19 5.32
CA ALA A 66 22.48 12.12 4.09
C ALA A 66 21.57 11.86 2.87
N ILE A 67 22.12 12.13 1.70
CA ILE A 67 21.52 11.88 0.40
C ILE A 67 22.42 10.87 -0.31
N MET A 68 21.82 9.75 -0.70
CA MET A 68 22.43 8.80 -1.62
C MET A 68 21.94 9.14 -3.02
N SER A 69 22.87 9.36 -3.95
CA SER A 69 22.57 9.78 -5.32
C SER A 69 23.46 9.07 -6.34
N ILE A 70 23.00 8.96 -7.58
CA ILE A 70 23.82 8.52 -8.72
C ILE A 70 24.24 9.76 -9.50
N ILE A 71 25.55 10.00 -9.59
CA ILE A 71 26.14 11.09 -10.39
C ILE A 71 27.22 10.48 -11.27
N ASN A 72 27.12 10.66 -12.59
CA ASN A 72 28.08 10.13 -13.57
C ASN A 72 28.36 8.62 -13.40
N SER A 73 27.32 7.82 -13.16
CA SER A 73 27.43 6.38 -12.89
C SER A 73 28.22 6.01 -11.63
N THR A 74 28.31 6.94 -10.66
CA THR A 74 28.93 6.72 -9.36
C THR A 74 27.89 6.93 -8.26
N LEU A 75 27.85 6.01 -7.28
CA LEU A 75 27.07 6.21 -6.07
C LEU A 75 27.79 7.21 -5.17
N LYS A 76 27.06 8.22 -4.73
CA LYS A 76 27.55 9.26 -3.83
C LYS A 76 26.63 9.36 -2.62
N LEU A 77 27.21 9.17 -1.43
CA LEU A 77 26.58 9.45 -0.14
C LEU A 77 27.16 10.74 0.43
N ALA A 78 26.34 11.78 0.55
CA ALA A 78 26.74 13.07 1.12
C ALA A 78 25.73 13.55 2.16
N THR A 79 26.20 14.17 3.23
CA THR A 79 25.32 14.81 4.22
C THR A 79 24.54 15.97 3.60
N LYS A 80 23.45 16.40 4.25
CA LYS A 80 22.69 17.59 3.79
C LYS A 80 23.50 18.89 3.79
N SER A 81 24.56 18.99 4.58
CA SER A 81 25.49 20.14 4.56
C SER A 81 26.48 20.09 3.40
N GLY A 82 26.48 19.03 2.59
CA GLY A 82 27.34 18.86 1.42
C GLY A 82 28.63 18.08 1.68
N GLN A 83 28.91 17.67 2.92
CA GLN A 83 30.07 16.82 3.22
C GLN A 83 29.88 15.44 2.57
N VAL A 84 30.79 15.07 1.68
CA VAL A 84 30.81 13.74 1.06
C VAL A 84 31.32 12.72 2.07
N LEU A 85 30.52 11.69 2.34
CA LEU A 85 30.89 10.57 3.20
C LEU A 85 31.55 9.45 2.39
N MET A 86 31.03 9.16 1.19
CA MET A 86 31.58 8.10 0.34
C MET A 86 31.16 8.27 -1.11
N GLU A 87 32.06 7.91 -2.03
CA GLU A 87 31.77 7.77 -3.46
C GLU A 87 32.32 6.44 -3.97
N LYS A 88 31.53 5.68 -4.74
CA LYS A 88 31.94 4.37 -5.26
C LYS A 88 31.14 3.96 -6.50
N GLU A 89 31.81 3.33 -7.46
CA GLU A 89 31.20 2.87 -8.73
C GLU A 89 30.43 1.54 -8.60
N THR A 90 30.54 0.84 -7.47
CA THR A 90 29.92 -0.48 -7.28
C THR A 90 28.81 -0.44 -6.24
N SER A 91 29.19 -0.33 -4.97
CA SER A 91 28.26 -0.28 -3.85
C SER A 91 28.82 0.48 -2.66
N ILE A 92 27.92 1.09 -1.89
CA ILE A 92 28.22 1.65 -0.58
C ILE A 92 27.50 0.79 0.46
N SER A 93 28.18 0.34 1.49
CA SER A 93 27.54 -0.42 2.57
C SER A 93 27.68 0.29 3.90
N ALA A 94 26.65 0.16 4.73
CA ALA A 94 26.56 0.71 6.06
C ALA A 94 26.18 -0.40 7.04
N THR A 95 27.02 -0.65 8.04
CA THR A 95 26.82 -1.66 9.08
C THR A 95 26.60 -0.96 10.41
N PRO A 96 25.53 -1.28 11.16
CA PRO A 96 25.31 -0.64 12.45
C PRO A 96 26.38 -1.09 13.45
N VAL A 97 26.78 -0.17 14.34
CA VAL A 97 27.75 -0.47 15.41
C VAL A 97 27.13 -1.37 16.48
N GLN A 98 25.83 -1.19 16.73
CA GLN A 98 25.03 -2.03 17.63
C GLN A 98 24.01 -2.83 16.83
N THR A 99 23.61 -3.98 17.34
CA THR A 99 22.74 -4.92 16.62
C THR A 99 21.30 -4.42 16.42
N ASP A 100 20.86 -3.45 17.23
CA ASP A 100 19.56 -2.77 17.15
C ASP A 100 19.62 -1.45 16.36
N GLY A 101 20.79 -1.11 15.80
CA GLY A 101 20.96 0.05 14.95
C GLY A 101 19.97 0.03 13.78
N ASN A 102 19.30 1.17 13.58
CA ASN A 102 18.38 1.36 12.48
C ASN A 102 18.72 2.62 11.69
N LEU A 103 18.33 2.62 10.42
CA LEU A 103 18.37 3.79 9.55
C LEU A 103 17.04 3.91 8.81
N ALA A 104 16.71 5.13 8.40
CA ALA A 104 15.56 5.39 7.56
C ALA A 104 15.99 5.67 6.11
N ILE A 105 15.28 5.09 5.16
CA ILE A 105 15.39 5.41 3.74
C ILE A 105 14.13 6.18 3.35
N ASN A 106 14.33 7.41 2.88
CA ASN A 106 13.32 8.45 2.83
C ASN A 106 12.69 8.60 4.23
N ASP A 107 11.44 8.17 4.41
CA ASP A 107 10.72 8.28 5.69
C ASP A 107 10.48 6.92 6.36
N ARG A 108 11.03 5.83 5.82
CA ARG A 108 10.78 4.46 6.31
C ARG A 108 12.01 3.91 7.03
N GLY A 109 11.85 3.58 8.31
CA GLY A 109 12.88 2.99 9.16
C GLY A 109 13.05 1.49 8.95
N TYR A 110 14.27 1.01 9.10
CA TYR A 110 14.66 -0.39 8.96
C TYR A 110 15.83 -0.73 9.89
N TYR A 111 15.82 -1.94 10.45
CA TYR A 111 16.93 -2.46 11.26
C TYR A 111 18.05 -3.05 10.39
N GLY A 112 19.23 -3.18 10.99
CA GLY A 112 20.33 -3.94 10.41
C GLY A 112 21.20 -3.15 9.45
N SER A 113 21.89 -3.88 8.58
CA SER A 113 22.87 -3.35 7.65
C SER A 113 22.28 -3.12 6.26
N PHE A 114 22.95 -2.28 5.47
CA PHE A 114 22.51 -1.89 4.14
C PHE A 114 23.66 -1.97 3.16
N GLN A 115 23.35 -2.45 1.96
CA GLN A 115 24.16 -2.24 0.77
C GLN A 115 23.34 -1.47 -0.25
N PHE A 116 23.85 -0.34 -0.69
CA PHE A 116 23.26 0.44 -1.78
C PHE A 116 23.99 0.07 -3.06
N VAL A 117 23.25 -0.42 -4.05
CA VAL A 117 23.79 -0.80 -5.37
C VAL A 117 23.11 0.00 -6.48
N MET A 118 23.76 0.06 -7.64
CA MET A 118 23.13 0.53 -8.87
C MET A 118 22.44 -0.64 -9.56
N GLU A 119 21.18 -0.44 -9.93
CA GLU A 119 20.34 -1.41 -10.63
C GLU A 119 19.94 -0.84 -11.99
N LYS A 120 20.24 -1.57 -13.07
CA LYS A 120 19.92 -1.17 -14.43
C LYS A 120 18.58 -1.75 -14.87
N ASP A 121 17.70 -0.88 -15.36
CA ASP A 121 16.44 -1.27 -15.98
C ASP A 121 16.70 -1.83 -17.38
N THR A 122 16.27 -3.08 -17.60
CA THR A 122 16.55 -3.80 -18.85
C THR A 122 15.75 -3.28 -20.04
N LYS A 123 14.65 -2.54 -19.82
CA LYS A 123 13.80 -2.02 -20.89
C LYS A 123 14.19 -0.60 -21.30
N SER A 124 14.51 0.23 -20.32
CA SER A 124 14.79 1.65 -20.53
C SER A 124 16.28 2.01 -20.50
N ASN A 125 17.15 1.07 -20.11
CA ASN A 125 18.58 1.29 -19.83
C ASN A 125 18.87 2.32 -18.73
N ASN A 126 17.85 2.81 -18.01
CA ASN A 126 18.03 3.70 -16.87
C ASN A 126 18.69 2.99 -15.70
N ILE A 127 19.40 3.75 -14.85
CA ILE A 127 20.06 3.24 -13.66
C ILE A 127 19.40 3.85 -12.42
N TYR A 128 19.09 3.00 -11.45
CA TYR A 128 18.43 3.36 -10.20
C TYR A 128 19.23 2.90 -8.98
N ILE A 129 18.97 3.50 -7.83
CA ILE A 129 19.52 3.05 -6.55
C ILE A 129 18.63 1.93 -6.02
N ARG A 130 19.25 0.79 -5.69
CA ARG A 130 18.58 -0.30 -4.99
C ARG A 130 19.24 -0.56 -3.64
N PRO A 131 18.59 -0.19 -2.53
CA PRO A 131 19.01 -0.63 -1.20
C PRO A 131 18.71 -2.12 -1.02
N ILE A 132 19.68 -2.85 -0.47
CA ILE A 132 19.60 -4.23 -0.01
C ILE A 132 19.73 -4.20 1.51
N ASN A 133 18.65 -4.51 2.22
CA ASN A 133 18.65 -4.57 3.68
C ASN A 133 19.03 -5.97 4.14
N LYS A 134 20.08 -6.07 4.97
CA LYS A 134 20.52 -7.32 5.59
C LYS A 134 20.26 -7.28 7.09
N VAL A 135 19.40 -8.19 7.55
CA VAL A 135 18.85 -8.24 8.91
C VAL A 135 18.66 -9.70 9.35
N ASP A 136 18.72 -9.99 10.65
CA ASP A 136 18.45 -11.34 11.14
C ASP A 136 16.97 -11.72 10.92
N VAL A 137 16.71 -13.02 10.74
CA VAL A 137 15.39 -13.53 10.38
C VAL A 137 14.30 -13.22 11.43
N GLU A 138 14.63 -13.19 12.73
CA GLU A 138 13.64 -12.92 13.77
C GLU A 138 13.25 -11.43 13.78
N THR A 139 14.21 -10.53 13.57
CA THR A 139 13.95 -9.09 13.37
C THR A 139 13.24 -8.82 12.03
N TYR A 140 13.60 -9.53 10.97
CA TYR A 140 12.91 -9.47 9.67
C TYR A 140 11.41 -9.76 9.81
N LEU A 141 11.05 -10.78 10.58
CA LEU A 141 9.65 -11.18 10.81
C LEU A 141 8.82 -10.08 11.49
N ARG A 142 9.44 -9.21 12.29
CA ARG A 142 8.75 -8.04 12.89
C ARG A 142 8.24 -7.08 11.82
N GLY A 143 8.91 -7.01 10.67
CA GLY A 143 8.50 -6.22 9.52
C GLY A 143 7.58 -6.96 8.54
N VAL A 144 7.41 -8.28 8.67
CA VAL A 144 6.57 -9.11 7.77
C VAL A 144 5.24 -9.48 8.42
N VAL A 145 5.26 -10.11 9.59
CA VAL A 145 4.07 -10.66 10.25
C VAL A 145 2.93 -9.64 10.38
N PRO A 146 3.15 -8.40 10.85
CA PRO A 146 2.06 -7.41 10.96
C PRO A 146 1.58 -6.85 9.61
N GLN A 147 2.35 -7.01 8.52
CA GLN A 147 1.95 -6.63 7.17
C GLN A 147 1.07 -7.70 6.52
N GLU A 148 1.28 -8.97 6.89
CA GLU A 148 0.54 -10.10 6.34
C GLU A 148 -0.71 -10.47 7.16
N MET A 149 -0.65 -10.33 8.48
CA MET A 149 -1.74 -10.72 9.37
C MET A 149 -2.04 -9.64 10.42
N PRO A 150 -3.30 -9.23 10.60
CA PRO A 150 -3.67 -8.27 11.63
C PRO A 150 -3.25 -8.73 13.03
N ALA A 151 -2.45 -7.93 13.73
CA ALA A 151 -1.86 -8.30 15.02
C ALA A 151 -2.87 -8.56 16.17
N LEU A 152 -4.13 -8.15 15.98
CA LEU A 152 -5.22 -8.40 16.93
C LEU A 152 -5.96 -9.73 16.68
N TRP A 153 -5.58 -10.48 15.65
CA TRP A 153 -6.08 -11.84 15.47
C TRP A 153 -5.53 -12.78 16.57
N SER A 154 -6.14 -13.95 16.65
CA SER A 154 -5.79 -14.96 17.65
C SER A 154 -4.32 -15.31 17.62
N MET A 155 -3.75 -15.54 18.81
CA MET A 155 -2.31 -15.77 18.97
C MET A 155 -1.86 -17.00 18.19
N GLU A 156 -2.65 -18.07 18.15
CA GLU A 156 -2.33 -19.29 17.39
C GLU A 156 -2.30 -19.05 15.88
N ALA A 157 -3.14 -18.13 15.36
CA ALA A 157 -3.07 -17.74 13.95
C ALA A 157 -1.80 -16.93 13.65
N LEU A 158 -1.43 -15.99 14.54
CA LEU A 158 -0.17 -15.25 14.42
C LEU A 158 1.03 -16.19 14.44
N LYS A 159 1.07 -17.16 15.36
CA LYS A 159 2.12 -18.18 15.42
C LYS A 159 2.21 -19.00 14.12
N ALA A 160 1.07 -19.44 13.59
CA ALA A 160 1.05 -20.19 12.33
C ALA A 160 1.60 -19.34 11.17
N GLN A 161 1.14 -18.08 11.05
CA GLN A 161 1.65 -17.15 10.05
C GLN A 161 3.15 -16.88 10.22
N THR A 162 3.63 -16.77 11.46
CA THR A 162 5.04 -16.53 11.74
C THR A 162 5.91 -17.72 11.32
N VAL A 163 5.51 -18.95 11.63
CA VAL A 163 6.25 -20.15 11.20
C VAL A 163 6.26 -20.28 9.68
N ALA A 164 5.12 -20.06 9.01
CA ALA A 164 5.05 -20.08 7.55
C ALA A 164 5.97 -18.99 6.95
N ALA A 165 5.90 -17.77 7.48
CA ALA A 165 6.72 -16.66 7.01
C ALA A 165 8.23 -16.89 7.23
N ARG A 166 8.62 -17.44 8.38
CA ARG A 166 10.01 -17.80 8.70
C ARG A 166 10.53 -18.87 7.75
N THR A 167 9.74 -19.91 7.52
CA THR A 167 10.10 -21.03 6.64
C THR A 167 10.32 -20.52 5.21
N TYR A 168 9.41 -19.71 4.70
CA TYR A 168 9.51 -19.09 3.37
C TYR A 168 10.76 -18.22 3.26
N ALA A 169 11.00 -17.32 4.22
CA ALA A 169 12.16 -16.43 4.20
C ALA A 169 13.48 -17.21 4.17
N LEU A 170 13.61 -18.27 4.97
CA LEU A 170 14.82 -19.09 5.01
C LEU A 170 15.00 -19.95 3.76
N LYS A 171 13.90 -20.42 3.16
CA LYS A 171 13.92 -21.15 1.89
C LYS A 171 14.46 -20.29 0.75
N HIS A 172 14.08 -19.02 0.74
CA HIS A 172 14.41 -18.06 -0.33
C HIS A 172 15.54 -17.08 0.02
N LYS A 173 16.25 -17.26 1.14
CA LYS A 173 17.28 -16.31 1.59
C LYS A 173 18.44 -16.08 0.62
N ASN A 174 18.69 -17.05 -0.26
CA ASN A 174 19.74 -17.00 -1.29
C ASN A 174 19.17 -16.65 -2.68
N ASP A 175 17.86 -16.36 -2.78
CA ASP A 175 17.27 -15.91 -4.04
C ASP A 175 17.77 -14.49 -4.33
N ALA A 176 18.43 -14.30 -5.47
CA ALA A 176 18.82 -12.97 -5.95
C ALA A 176 17.62 -11.99 -6.06
N ASN A 177 16.39 -12.51 -6.08
CA ASN A 177 15.12 -11.78 -6.20
C ASN A 177 14.28 -11.80 -4.90
N MET A 178 14.88 -11.93 -3.72
CA MET A 178 14.18 -11.67 -2.45
C MET A 178 13.86 -10.17 -2.35
N VAL A 179 12.60 -9.81 -2.64
CA VAL A 179 12.10 -8.43 -2.72
C VAL A 179 10.96 -8.19 -1.73
N ASP A 180 10.77 -6.94 -1.30
CA ASP A 180 9.74 -6.49 -0.33
C ASP A 180 8.31 -6.35 -0.92
N THR A 181 7.98 -7.11 -1.95
CA THR A 181 6.69 -7.05 -2.66
C THR A 181 5.85 -8.31 -2.41
N ILE A 182 4.58 -8.28 -2.83
CA ILE A 182 3.69 -9.44 -2.82
C ILE A 182 4.17 -10.61 -3.70
N ALA A 183 5.20 -10.42 -4.54
CA ALA A 183 5.83 -11.52 -5.26
C ALA A 183 6.62 -12.46 -4.33
N LYS A 184 6.98 -11.97 -3.14
CA LYS A 184 7.62 -12.74 -2.07
C LYS A 184 6.84 -12.52 -0.77
N GLN A 185 7.28 -11.61 0.09
CA GLN A 185 6.60 -11.22 1.32
C GLN A 185 6.67 -9.70 1.47
N VAL A 186 5.59 -9.10 1.96
CA VAL A 186 5.60 -7.66 2.22
C VAL A 186 6.47 -7.37 3.44
N TYR A 187 7.63 -6.75 3.21
CA TYR A 187 8.55 -6.34 4.26
C TYR A 187 8.46 -4.83 4.51
N GLY A 188 7.92 -4.46 5.68
CA GLY A 188 7.66 -3.07 6.06
C GLY A 188 8.80 -2.37 6.80
N GLY A 189 9.90 -3.06 7.11
CA GLY A 189 10.91 -2.56 8.05
C GLY A 189 10.31 -2.38 9.44
N ILE A 190 10.44 -1.18 10.02
CA ILE A 190 9.96 -0.83 11.37
C ILE A 190 8.47 -0.45 11.37
N VAL A 191 7.85 -0.29 10.19
CA VAL A 191 6.46 0.15 10.09
C VAL A 191 5.50 -0.96 10.54
N GLY A 192 4.64 -0.63 11.49
CA GLY A 192 3.55 -1.52 11.92
C GLY A 192 3.96 -2.63 12.88
N ILE A 193 5.17 -2.60 13.44
CA ILE A 193 5.58 -3.50 14.52
C ILE A 193 4.55 -3.45 15.65
N HIS A 194 4.22 -4.63 16.20
CA HIS A 194 3.18 -4.76 17.21
C HIS A 194 3.56 -5.81 18.28
N PRO A 195 3.38 -5.52 19.59
CA PRO A 195 3.80 -6.43 20.67
C PRO A 195 3.23 -7.84 20.58
N ARG A 196 1.98 -8.00 20.13
CA ARG A 196 1.36 -9.33 19.92
C ARG A 196 2.04 -10.14 18.82
N SER A 197 2.45 -9.50 17.72
CA SER A 197 3.20 -10.17 16.67
C SER A 197 4.61 -10.52 17.17
N ASP A 198 5.26 -9.62 17.90
CA ASP A 198 6.55 -9.89 18.56
C ASP A 198 6.44 -11.08 19.53
N THR A 199 5.34 -11.20 20.27
CA THR A 199 5.07 -12.35 21.15
C THR A 199 4.94 -13.65 20.36
N ALA A 200 4.22 -13.65 19.23
CA ALA A 200 4.10 -14.83 18.36
C ALA A 200 5.46 -15.24 17.75
N ILE A 201 6.27 -14.26 17.36
CA ILE A 201 7.65 -14.45 16.88
C ILE A 201 8.50 -15.10 17.95
N GLN A 202 8.51 -14.55 19.16
CA GLN A 202 9.27 -15.08 20.29
C GLN A 202 8.82 -16.52 20.65
N GLN A 203 7.52 -16.76 20.76
CA GLN A 203 6.96 -18.07 21.13
C GLN A 203 7.16 -19.15 20.06
N THR A 204 7.50 -18.76 18.83
CA THR A 204 7.79 -19.68 17.71
C THR A 204 9.22 -19.55 17.20
N SER A 205 10.11 -18.93 17.98
CA SER A 205 11.51 -18.68 17.60
C SER A 205 12.12 -19.95 16.99
N GLY A 206 12.81 -19.82 15.85
CA GLY A 206 13.47 -20.93 15.18
C GLY A 206 12.58 -22.08 14.66
N MET A 207 11.26 -22.04 14.87
CA MET A 207 10.36 -23.09 14.38
C MET A 207 10.06 -22.90 12.89
N VAL A 208 10.25 -23.97 12.11
CA VAL A 208 10.07 -24.00 10.64
C VAL A 208 9.36 -25.27 10.20
N LEU A 209 8.87 -25.30 8.95
CA LEU A 209 8.31 -26.49 8.32
C LEU A 209 9.30 -27.15 7.34
N LYS A 210 9.52 -28.45 7.50
CA LYS A 210 10.38 -29.25 6.62
C LYS A 210 9.68 -30.48 6.05
N TYR A 211 10.04 -30.83 4.82
CA TYR A 211 9.70 -32.10 4.17
C TYR A 211 11.00 -32.73 3.65
N ASN A 212 11.22 -34.02 3.93
CA ASN A 212 12.47 -34.71 3.59
C ASN A 212 13.73 -33.93 4.02
N ASN A 213 13.72 -33.45 5.27
CA ASN A 213 14.78 -32.64 5.89
C ASN A 213 15.12 -31.33 5.16
N SER A 214 14.27 -30.88 4.22
CA SER A 214 14.42 -29.62 3.48
C SER A 214 13.29 -28.66 3.84
N LEU A 215 13.59 -27.35 3.93
CA LEU A 215 12.57 -26.32 4.11
C LEU A 215 11.55 -26.39 2.96
N ILE A 216 10.27 -26.39 3.31
CA ILE A 216 9.19 -26.32 2.31
C ILE A 216 9.05 -24.88 1.79
N ASP A 217 8.40 -24.73 0.65
CA ASP A 217 7.95 -23.41 0.20
C ASP A 217 6.63 -23.06 0.92
N ALA A 218 6.72 -22.44 2.11
CA ALA A 218 5.55 -22.23 2.97
C ALA A 218 4.68 -21.03 2.54
N VAL A 219 4.14 -21.10 1.32
CA VAL A 219 3.27 -20.06 0.72
C VAL A 219 1.96 -19.89 1.48
N PHE A 220 1.42 -18.67 1.44
CA PHE A 220 0.16 -18.32 2.09
C PHE A 220 -0.57 -17.23 1.30
N SER A 221 -1.88 -17.14 1.48
CA SER A 221 -2.71 -16.09 0.88
C SER A 221 -3.89 -15.70 1.78
N ALA A 222 -4.56 -14.60 1.47
CA ALA A 222 -5.65 -14.09 2.31
C ALA A 222 -6.76 -15.13 2.49
N SER A 223 -7.24 -15.71 1.40
CA SER A 223 -8.29 -16.73 1.43
C SER A 223 -8.16 -17.71 0.26
N ASN A 224 -8.32 -18.99 0.56
CA ASN A 224 -8.36 -20.06 -0.46
C ASN A 224 -9.75 -20.21 -1.10
N GLY A 225 -10.74 -19.43 -0.68
CA GLY A 225 -12.11 -19.47 -1.12
C GLY A 225 -12.87 -20.69 -0.63
N GLY A 226 -12.41 -21.36 0.44
CA GLY A 226 -12.99 -22.56 1.03
C GLY A 226 -12.45 -23.89 0.51
N LYS A 227 -11.41 -23.89 -0.34
CA LYS A 227 -10.78 -25.10 -0.86
C LYS A 227 -9.33 -24.83 -1.27
N THR A 228 -8.38 -25.61 -0.76
CA THR A 228 -6.96 -25.46 -1.10
C THR A 228 -6.62 -25.99 -2.50
N GLU A 229 -5.42 -25.69 -2.99
CA GLU A 229 -4.94 -26.10 -4.32
C GLU A 229 -3.56 -26.77 -4.25
N VAL A 230 -3.25 -27.55 -5.30
CA VAL A 230 -1.90 -28.08 -5.54
C VAL A 230 -1.05 -27.07 -6.31
N ASN A 231 0.23 -26.93 -5.96
CA ASN A 231 1.16 -25.99 -6.61
C ASN A 231 1.24 -26.16 -8.13
N SER A 232 1.21 -27.39 -8.64
CA SER A 232 1.35 -27.69 -10.08
C SER A 232 0.21 -27.12 -10.91
N ASN A 233 -0.98 -26.95 -10.34
CA ASN A 233 -2.12 -26.36 -11.04
C ASN A 233 -2.05 -24.83 -11.11
N VAL A 234 -1.29 -24.19 -10.21
CA VAL A 234 -1.18 -22.72 -10.16
C VAL A 234 0.08 -22.23 -10.86
N TRP A 235 1.20 -22.90 -10.64
CA TRP A 235 2.53 -22.47 -11.11
C TRP A 235 3.22 -23.48 -12.02
N GLY A 236 2.61 -24.63 -12.30
CA GLY A 236 3.24 -25.73 -13.03
C GLY A 236 4.26 -26.50 -12.21
N GLY A 237 5.03 -27.36 -12.88
CA GLY A 237 6.05 -28.19 -12.24
C GLY A 237 5.48 -29.42 -11.51
N THR A 238 6.31 -30.03 -10.65
CA THR A 238 5.96 -31.26 -9.94
C THR A 238 5.04 -30.96 -8.75
N ALA A 239 3.97 -31.73 -8.60
CA ALA A 239 3.11 -31.66 -7.43
C ALA A 239 3.89 -32.01 -6.15
N LEU A 240 3.83 -31.13 -5.16
CA LEU A 240 4.56 -31.30 -3.90
C LEU A 240 3.63 -31.93 -2.85
N PRO A 241 4.04 -32.99 -2.13
CA PRO A 241 3.16 -33.73 -1.21
C PRO A 241 2.60 -32.91 -0.04
N TYR A 242 3.24 -31.79 0.31
CA TYR A 242 2.76 -30.88 1.35
C TYR A 242 1.73 -29.85 0.84
N PHE A 243 1.37 -29.88 -0.45
CA PHE A 243 0.26 -29.10 -1.01
C PHE A 243 -0.83 -30.03 -1.52
N VAL A 244 -1.86 -30.20 -0.72
CA VAL A 244 -3.00 -31.07 -1.05
C VAL A 244 -4.27 -30.25 -1.23
N VAL A 245 -5.22 -30.80 -2.00
CA VAL A 245 -6.58 -30.29 -2.06
C VAL A 245 -7.34 -30.74 -0.83
N ALA A 246 -7.87 -29.79 -0.08
CA ALA A 246 -8.71 -30.02 1.09
C ALA A 246 -9.83 -28.98 1.12
N GLU A 247 -11.03 -29.41 1.52
CA GLU A 247 -12.10 -28.48 1.85
C GLU A 247 -11.74 -27.70 3.13
N ASP A 248 -11.87 -26.39 3.08
CA ASP A 248 -11.54 -25.51 4.20
C ASP A 248 -12.81 -24.81 4.70
N ALA A 249 -13.54 -25.49 5.59
CA ALA A 249 -14.75 -24.96 6.20
C ALA A 249 -14.50 -23.70 7.06
N PHE A 250 -13.25 -23.43 7.43
CA PHE A 250 -12.86 -22.27 8.21
C PHE A 250 -12.47 -21.06 7.36
N ASP A 251 -12.35 -21.19 6.04
CA ASP A 251 -12.05 -20.05 5.17
C ASP A 251 -13.33 -19.25 4.83
N PHE A 252 -13.70 -18.34 5.75
CA PHE A 252 -14.84 -17.44 5.58
C PHE A 252 -14.57 -16.07 6.19
N ASN A 253 -15.27 -15.05 5.70
CA ASN A 253 -15.28 -13.73 6.30
C ASN A 253 -16.05 -13.78 7.63
N PRO A 254 -15.44 -13.47 8.78
CA PRO A 254 -16.12 -13.69 10.07
C PRO A 254 -17.35 -12.81 10.30
N ALA A 255 -17.47 -11.69 9.56
CA ALA A 255 -18.62 -10.80 9.61
C ALA A 255 -19.79 -11.29 8.73
N THR A 256 -19.52 -11.71 7.50
CA THR A 256 -20.59 -12.08 6.54
C THR A 256 -20.84 -13.58 6.44
N LYS A 257 -19.89 -14.40 6.91
CA LYS A 257 -19.84 -15.87 6.74
C LYS A 257 -19.64 -16.36 5.31
N ASP A 258 -19.47 -15.45 4.35
CA ASP A 258 -19.19 -15.82 2.97
C ASP A 258 -17.71 -16.13 2.74
N LYS A 259 -17.43 -16.88 1.68
CA LYS A 259 -16.08 -17.30 1.27
C LYS A 259 -15.38 -16.25 0.38
N PHE A 260 -15.52 -14.96 0.71
CA PHE A 260 -14.96 -13.84 -0.04
C PHE A 260 -15.43 -13.76 -1.50
N PRO A 261 -16.75 -13.58 -1.73
CA PRO A 261 -17.30 -13.50 -3.07
C PRO A 261 -16.81 -12.25 -3.80
N TRP A 262 -16.61 -12.38 -5.10
CA TRP A 262 -16.28 -11.29 -6.01
C TRP A 262 -16.99 -11.48 -7.34
N ALA A 263 -17.26 -10.39 -8.06
CA ALA A 263 -17.94 -10.45 -9.34
C ALA A 263 -17.46 -9.36 -10.31
N ILE A 264 -17.53 -9.69 -11.59
CA ILE A 264 -17.34 -8.79 -12.73
C ILE A 264 -18.63 -8.77 -13.52
N GLN A 265 -19.16 -7.57 -13.74
CA GLN A 265 -20.33 -7.36 -14.57
C GLN A 265 -20.03 -6.24 -15.58
N LEU A 266 -20.30 -6.51 -16.85
CA LEU A 266 -20.13 -5.58 -17.97
C LEU A 266 -21.29 -5.75 -18.95
N LYS A 267 -21.63 -4.68 -19.67
CA LYS A 267 -22.47 -4.76 -20.86
C LYS A 267 -21.61 -5.25 -22.03
N GLN A 268 -22.20 -6.05 -22.91
CA GLN A 268 -21.49 -6.43 -24.15
C GLN A 268 -21.33 -5.22 -25.07
N GLN A 269 -22.40 -4.46 -25.29
CA GLN A 269 -22.36 -3.26 -26.12
C GLN A 269 -21.91 -2.05 -25.30
N GLN A 270 -20.79 -1.45 -25.69
CA GLN A 270 -20.24 -0.26 -25.02
C GLN A 270 -20.57 1.02 -25.78
N LEU A 271 -20.57 1.01 -27.11
CA LEU A 271 -20.98 2.14 -27.94
C LEU A 271 -22.06 1.72 -28.94
N PRO A 272 -22.93 2.62 -29.43
CA PRO A 272 -23.89 2.28 -30.49
C PRO A 272 -23.20 1.77 -31.76
N GLU A 273 -23.77 0.75 -32.41
CA GLU A 273 -23.28 0.26 -33.71
C GLU A 273 -23.56 1.25 -34.85
N SER A 274 -24.47 2.21 -34.63
CA SER A 274 -24.89 3.23 -35.59
C SER A 274 -23.97 4.47 -35.64
N LEU A 275 -22.83 4.48 -34.95
CA LEU A 275 -21.93 5.63 -34.96
C LEU A 275 -21.26 5.78 -36.33
N ASP A 276 -21.25 7.01 -36.87
CA ASP A 276 -20.51 7.32 -38.08
C ASP A 276 -19.00 7.37 -37.77
N LEU A 277 -18.26 6.37 -38.23
CA LEU A 277 -16.82 6.27 -38.03
C LEU A 277 -16.03 7.25 -38.92
N ASN A 278 -16.65 7.82 -39.96
CA ASN A 278 -16.03 8.81 -40.85
C ASN A 278 -16.03 10.22 -40.24
N ASP A 279 -16.97 10.53 -39.33
CA ASP A 279 -17.00 11.78 -38.56
C ASP A 279 -17.02 11.53 -37.05
N ALA A 280 -15.95 10.90 -36.56
CA ALA A 280 -15.81 10.62 -35.15
C ALA A 280 -15.71 11.88 -34.27
N ASN A 281 -15.32 13.02 -34.81
CA ASN A 281 -15.18 14.25 -34.03
C ASN A 281 -16.52 14.77 -33.49
N SER A 282 -17.61 14.51 -34.22
CA SER A 282 -18.97 14.88 -33.79
C SER A 282 -19.40 14.21 -32.48
N TRP A 283 -18.90 12.99 -32.21
CA TRP A 283 -19.38 12.17 -31.09
C TRP A 283 -18.30 11.69 -30.11
N TRP A 284 -17.01 11.72 -30.45
CA TRP A 284 -15.96 11.11 -29.62
C TRP A 284 -15.92 11.65 -28.18
N VAL A 285 -16.15 12.96 -28.03
CA VAL A 285 -16.14 13.62 -26.71
C VAL A 285 -17.46 13.42 -25.96
N THR A 286 -18.59 13.36 -26.68
CA THR A 286 -19.94 13.34 -26.10
C THR A 286 -20.43 11.91 -25.82
N GLN A 287 -20.09 10.95 -26.67
CA GLN A 287 -20.51 9.56 -26.56
C GLN A 287 -19.58 8.81 -25.61
N LYS A 288 -20.13 8.37 -24.48
CA LYS A 288 -19.42 7.55 -23.49
C LYS A 288 -19.72 6.08 -23.70
N GLU A 289 -18.73 5.24 -23.40
CA GLU A 289 -18.95 3.81 -23.25
C GLU A 289 -19.97 3.53 -22.14
N ALA A 290 -20.81 2.51 -22.35
CA ALA A 290 -21.88 2.14 -21.43
C ALA A 290 -21.38 1.86 -20.01
N ASP A 291 -20.15 1.34 -19.88
CA ASP A 291 -19.47 1.08 -18.61
C ASP A 291 -18.23 1.97 -18.42
N ALA A 292 -18.24 3.21 -18.91
CA ALA A 292 -17.08 4.12 -18.84
C ALA A 292 -16.52 4.31 -17.43
N ASP A 293 -17.36 4.20 -16.39
CA ASP A 293 -16.93 4.31 -14.99
C ASP A 293 -16.47 2.99 -14.37
N ASN A 294 -16.75 1.85 -15.00
CA ASN A 294 -16.37 0.53 -14.53
C ASN A 294 -14.85 0.34 -14.60
N GLN A 295 -14.27 -0.09 -13.47
CA GLN A 295 -12.84 -0.26 -13.36
C GLN A 295 -12.29 -1.36 -14.27
N VAL A 296 -13.05 -2.42 -14.55
CA VAL A 296 -12.62 -3.48 -15.48
C VAL A 296 -12.43 -2.92 -16.89
N LEU A 297 -13.34 -2.07 -17.36
CA LEU A 297 -13.22 -1.42 -18.67
C LEU A 297 -11.99 -0.51 -18.74
N LYS A 298 -11.69 0.24 -17.65
CA LYS A 298 -10.49 1.07 -17.53
C LYS A 298 -9.20 0.22 -17.53
N ASN A 299 -9.23 -0.91 -16.81
CA ASN A 299 -8.12 -1.86 -16.75
C ASN A 299 -7.85 -2.47 -18.13
N MET A 300 -8.89 -2.86 -18.87
CA MET A 300 -8.76 -3.37 -20.25
C MET A 300 -8.05 -2.37 -21.17
N LYS A 301 -8.43 -1.09 -21.14
CA LYS A 301 -7.74 -0.05 -21.94
C LYS A 301 -6.27 0.10 -21.55
N THR A 302 -5.99 0.07 -20.25
CA THR A 302 -4.61 0.16 -19.73
C THR A 302 -3.79 -1.06 -20.15
N TRP A 303 -4.39 -2.26 -20.10
CA TRP A 303 -3.78 -3.50 -20.54
C TRP A 303 -3.49 -3.48 -22.05
N LEU A 304 -4.43 -3.03 -22.88
CA LEU A 304 -4.22 -2.87 -24.32
C LEU A 304 -3.01 -1.97 -24.61
N LYS A 305 -2.85 -0.88 -23.86
CA LYS A 305 -1.69 0.00 -23.99
C LYS A 305 -0.39 -0.70 -23.60
N ASN A 306 -0.39 -1.37 -22.44
CA ASN A 306 0.81 -2.01 -21.91
C ASN A 306 1.30 -3.19 -22.78
N GLU A 307 0.39 -3.86 -23.47
CA GLU A 307 0.69 -4.94 -24.41
C GLU A 307 1.01 -4.42 -25.83
N GLY A 308 0.98 -3.10 -26.06
CA GLY A 308 1.33 -2.49 -27.34
C GLY A 308 0.24 -2.49 -28.40
N TYR A 309 -1.02 -2.82 -28.05
CA TYR A 309 -2.15 -2.75 -28.99
C TYR A 309 -2.57 -1.30 -29.30
N ILE A 310 -2.28 -0.36 -28.39
CA ILE A 310 -2.55 1.08 -28.52
C ILE A 310 -1.43 1.89 -27.87
N ASN A 311 -1.30 3.18 -28.24
CA ASN A 311 -0.28 4.07 -27.69
C ASN A 311 -0.75 4.87 -26.46
N ASP A 312 -2.02 5.31 -26.46
CA ASP A 312 -2.62 6.12 -25.38
C ASP A 312 -4.02 5.60 -25.06
N VAL A 313 -4.35 5.52 -23.78
CA VAL A 313 -5.68 5.15 -23.29
C VAL A 313 -6.75 6.20 -23.63
N ASN A 314 -6.35 7.45 -23.88
CA ASN A 314 -7.27 8.53 -24.25
C ASN A 314 -7.68 8.50 -25.72
N THR A 315 -6.96 7.75 -26.56
CA THR A 315 -7.26 7.61 -27.99
C THR A 315 -8.03 6.33 -28.31
N VAL A 316 -8.48 5.58 -27.30
CA VAL A 316 -9.24 4.34 -27.47
C VAL A 316 -10.64 4.42 -26.85
N LYS A 317 -11.62 3.86 -27.57
CA LYS A 317 -12.92 3.50 -27.01
C LYS A 317 -13.24 2.04 -27.29
N ILE A 318 -13.72 1.33 -26.27
CA ILE A 318 -14.20 -0.05 -26.48
C ILE A 318 -15.61 0.05 -27.04
N MET A 319 -15.87 -0.67 -28.14
CA MET A 319 -17.16 -0.65 -28.82
C MET A 319 -18.04 -1.82 -28.39
N LYS A 320 -17.46 -3.03 -28.34
CA LYS A 320 -18.17 -4.25 -27.98
C LYS A 320 -17.22 -5.24 -27.30
N ILE A 321 -17.72 -5.92 -26.28
CA ILE A 321 -17.06 -7.04 -25.62
C ILE A 321 -17.94 -8.25 -25.91
N SER A 322 -17.63 -8.95 -26.99
CA SER A 322 -18.43 -10.09 -27.45
C SER A 322 -18.17 -11.32 -26.58
N LYS A 323 -16.95 -11.47 -26.05
CA LYS A 323 -16.59 -12.52 -25.10
C LYS A 323 -15.66 -11.99 -24.01
N LEU A 324 -15.96 -12.35 -22.77
CA LEU A 324 -15.05 -12.34 -21.64
C LEU A 324 -15.55 -13.46 -20.73
N GLU A 325 -14.93 -14.63 -20.87
CA GLU A 325 -15.37 -15.85 -20.20
C GLU A 325 -14.17 -16.67 -19.73
N LEU A 326 -14.34 -17.37 -18.61
CA LEU A 326 -13.39 -18.34 -18.08
C LEU A 326 -13.98 -19.75 -18.22
N ASN A 327 -13.13 -20.72 -18.53
CA ASN A 327 -13.57 -22.09 -18.75
C ASN A 327 -13.84 -22.79 -17.41
N VAL A 328 -15.11 -22.80 -17.00
CA VAL A 328 -15.58 -23.47 -15.78
C VAL A 328 -15.85 -24.98 -15.98
N SER A 329 -15.74 -25.49 -17.21
CA SER A 329 -15.93 -26.90 -17.54
C SER A 329 -14.64 -27.72 -17.41
N SER A 330 -13.49 -27.06 -17.30
CA SER A 330 -12.18 -27.69 -17.12
C SER A 330 -11.44 -27.02 -15.96
N LEU A 331 -11.61 -27.59 -14.77
CA LEU A 331 -11.09 -27.06 -13.52
C LEU A 331 -9.89 -27.88 -13.03
N SER A 332 -8.99 -27.22 -12.30
CA SER A 332 -7.97 -27.90 -11.51
C SER A 332 -8.60 -28.77 -10.41
N SER A 333 -7.77 -29.60 -9.75
CA SER A 333 -8.23 -30.42 -8.63
C SER A 333 -8.80 -29.61 -7.47
N GLY A 334 -8.32 -28.38 -7.24
CA GLY A 334 -8.89 -27.44 -6.26
C GLY A 334 -10.01 -26.55 -6.81
N GLY A 335 -10.51 -26.80 -8.03
CA GLY A 335 -11.68 -26.12 -8.60
C GLY A 335 -11.41 -24.80 -9.31
N ARG A 336 -10.15 -24.49 -9.66
CA ARG A 336 -9.76 -23.22 -10.27
C ARG A 336 -9.71 -23.31 -11.79
N VAL A 337 -10.10 -22.23 -12.45
CA VAL A 337 -9.99 -22.09 -13.90
C VAL A 337 -8.54 -21.81 -14.30
N SER A 338 -8.10 -22.38 -15.41
CA SER A 338 -6.74 -22.17 -15.94
C SER A 338 -6.74 -21.36 -17.25
N LYS A 339 -7.87 -21.32 -17.96
CA LYS A 339 -7.98 -20.69 -19.29
C LYS A 339 -9.33 -20.01 -19.50
N GLY A 340 -9.43 -19.21 -20.56
CA GLY A 340 -10.67 -18.54 -20.98
C GLY A 340 -10.56 -17.90 -22.36
N ASN A 341 -11.60 -17.17 -22.75
CA ASN A 341 -11.68 -16.48 -24.04
C ASN A 341 -12.00 -15.00 -23.87
N VAL A 342 -11.40 -14.17 -24.73
CA VAL A 342 -11.68 -12.73 -24.82
C VAL A 342 -11.89 -12.34 -26.27
N ASN A 343 -12.95 -11.59 -26.54
CA ASN A 343 -13.21 -10.97 -27.85
C ASN A 343 -13.70 -9.54 -27.64
N ILE A 344 -12.91 -8.56 -28.09
CA ILE A 344 -13.17 -7.12 -27.91
C ILE A 344 -13.01 -6.41 -29.25
N ASP A 345 -14.05 -5.69 -29.66
CA ASP A 345 -13.99 -4.68 -30.72
C ASP A 345 -13.72 -3.32 -30.09
N TYR A 346 -12.72 -2.60 -30.59
CA TYR A 346 -12.35 -1.28 -30.10
C TYR A 346 -11.96 -0.32 -31.24
N LEU A 347 -12.14 0.96 -30.97
CA LEU A 347 -11.87 2.06 -31.89
C LEU A 347 -10.62 2.80 -31.45
N VAL A 348 -9.70 3.07 -32.37
CA VAL A 348 -8.46 3.82 -32.11
C VAL A 348 -8.44 5.09 -32.96
N LYS A 349 -8.23 6.24 -32.31
CA LYS A 349 -8.01 7.52 -32.96
C LYS A 349 -6.54 7.67 -33.33
N THR A 350 -6.22 7.69 -34.63
CA THR A 350 -4.83 7.77 -35.12
C THR A 350 -4.41 9.21 -35.37
N ASN A 351 -5.23 9.96 -36.11
CA ASN A 351 -5.12 11.42 -36.33
C ASN A 351 -6.46 12.07 -35.95
N GLU A 352 -6.54 13.41 -35.84
CA GLU A 352 -7.76 14.11 -35.38
C GLU A 352 -9.04 13.72 -36.14
N LYS A 353 -8.97 13.14 -37.35
CA LYS A 353 -10.13 12.72 -38.16
C LYS A 353 -10.29 11.22 -38.39
N ALA A 354 -9.23 10.41 -38.28
CA ALA A 354 -9.28 9.00 -38.69
C ALA A 354 -9.47 8.07 -37.48
N ILE A 355 -10.48 7.20 -37.56
CA ILE A 355 -10.73 6.11 -36.61
C ILE A 355 -10.48 4.77 -37.28
N GLU A 356 -9.70 3.92 -36.63
CA GLU A 356 -9.55 2.51 -37.01
C GLU A 356 -10.37 1.63 -36.07
N LYS A 357 -11.21 0.76 -36.63
CA LYS A 357 -11.83 -0.34 -35.88
C LYS A 357 -10.86 -1.51 -35.83
N LYS A 358 -10.58 -1.99 -34.62
CA LYS A 358 -9.71 -3.15 -34.35
C LYS A 358 -10.44 -4.19 -33.54
N THR A 359 -9.98 -5.43 -33.65
CA THR A 359 -10.52 -6.58 -32.93
C THR A 359 -9.40 -7.30 -32.22
N LEU A 360 -9.58 -7.57 -30.93
CA LEU A 360 -8.71 -8.45 -30.16
C LEU A 360 -9.43 -9.78 -29.93
N VAL A 361 -8.84 -10.88 -30.39
CA VAL A 361 -9.33 -12.23 -30.13
C VAL A 361 -8.24 -13.02 -29.40
N LEU A 362 -8.56 -13.47 -28.18
CA LEU A 362 -7.75 -14.37 -27.39
C LEU A 362 -8.55 -15.64 -27.14
N ASN A 363 -8.21 -16.72 -27.85
CA ASN A 363 -8.84 -18.03 -27.67
C ASN A 363 -7.97 -18.89 -26.76
N ASP A 364 -8.61 -19.65 -25.86
CA ASP A 364 -7.96 -20.58 -24.93
C ASP A 364 -6.74 -19.97 -24.21
N THR A 365 -6.84 -18.68 -23.88
CA THR A 365 -5.74 -17.93 -23.29
C THR A 365 -5.65 -18.20 -21.79
N ALA A 366 -4.45 -18.11 -21.22
CA ALA A 366 -4.25 -18.33 -19.80
C ALA A 366 -5.12 -17.38 -18.95
N ALA A 367 -5.76 -17.92 -17.90
CA ALA A 367 -6.57 -17.14 -16.98
C ALA A 367 -5.75 -16.03 -16.29
N SER A 368 -4.44 -16.21 -16.13
CA SER A 368 -3.52 -15.18 -15.64
C SER A 368 -3.44 -13.96 -16.58
N ARG A 369 -3.52 -14.16 -17.90
CA ARG A 369 -3.55 -13.08 -18.89
C ARG A 369 -4.88 -12.31 -18.83
N ILE A 370 -6.00 -13.03 -18.65
CA ILE A 370 -7.32 -12.43 -18.45
C ILE A 370 -7.34 -11.63 -17.13
N ARG A 371 -6.82 -12.20 -16.04
CA ARG A 371 -6.69 -11.53 -14.74
C ARG A 371 -5.87 -10.24 -14.82
N ALA A 372 -4.77 -10.25 -15.59
CA ALA A 372 -3.97 -9.06 -15.84
C ALA A 372 -4.76 -7.98 -16.61
N MET A 373 -5.65 -8.38 -17.51
CA MET A 373 -6.52 -7.49 -18.26
C MET A 373 -7.65 -6.89 -17.41
N VAL A 374 -8.33 -7.70 -16.59
CA VAL A 374 -9.48 -7.23 -15.78
C VAL A 374 -9.06 -6.58 -14.46
N GLY A 375 -7.85 -6.89 -13.97
CA GLY A 375 -7.28 -6.38 -12.72
C GLY A 375 -7.33 -7.39 -11.58
N ILE A 376 -6.22 -7.47 -10.83
CA ILE A 376 -6.06 -8.38 -9.68
C ILE A 376 -7.07 -8.11 -8.56
N ASP A 377 -7.53 -6.88 -8.42
CA ASP A 377 -8.52 -6.44 -7.42
C ASP A 377 -9.97 -6.75 -7.84
N LYS A 378 -10.20 -7.04 -9.13
CA LYS A 378 -11.51 -7.40 -9.68
C LYS A 378 -11.67 -8.91 -9.86
N MET A 379 -10.56 -9.60 -10.06
CA MET A 379 -10.47 -11.06 -10.06
C MET A 379 -9.40 -11.49 -9.04
N PRO A 380 -9.71 -11.52 -7.74
CA PRO A 380 -8.74 -11.80 -6.67
C PRO A 380 -8.35 -13.29 -6.57
N SER A 381 -9.10 -14.19 -7.20
CA SER A 381 -8.75 -15.62 -7.28
C SER A 381 -9.13 -16.22 -8.64
N TYR A 382 -8.60 -17.41 -8.93
CA TYR A 382 -9.01 -18.23 -10.07
C TYR A 382 -10.12 -19.23 -9.71
N LEU A 383 -10.64 -19.20 -8.48
CA LEU A 383 -11.79 -20.00 -8.08
C LEU A 383 -13.07 -19.29 -8.55
N VAL A 384 -13.58 -19.75 -9.69
CA VAL A 384 -14.72 -19.14 -10.41
C VAL A 384 -15.89 -20.08 -10.35
N ASP A 385 -17.00 -19.61 -9.80
CA ASP A 385 -18.23 -20.39 -9.65
C ASP A 385 -19.14 -20.20 -10.88
N VAL A 386 -19.14 -19.01 -11.49
CA VAL A 386 -19.97 -18.67 -12.65
C VAL A 386 -19.16 -17.86 -13.66
N SER A 387 -19.25 -18.22 -14.94
CA SER A 387 -18.77 -17.41 -16.06
C SER A 387 -19.74 -17.53 -17.21
N LYS A 388 -20.47 -16.44 -17.51
CA LYS A 388 -21.53 -16.43 -18.53
C LYS A 388 -21.48 -15.16 -19.37
N VAL A 389 -21.84 -15.35 -20.63
CA VAL A 389 -22.18 -14.27 -21.56
C VAL A 389 -23.66 -14.45 -21.89
N GLU A 390 -24.50 -13.56 -21.38
CA GLU A 390 -25.95 -13.53 -21.61
C GLU A 390 -26.28 -12.37 -22.55
N THR A 391 -27.44 -12.38 -23.19
CA THR A 391 -27.80 -11.37 -24.20
C THR A 391 -27.65 -9.95 -23.63
N GLY A 392 -26.63 -9.22 -24.10
CA GLY A 392 -26.33 -7.85 -23.70
C GLY A 392 -25.44 -7.70 -22.45
N SER A 393 -25.09 -8.78 -21.76
CA SER A 393 -24.28 -8.71 -20.53
C SER A 393 -23.26 -9.84 -20.35
N ILE A 394 -22.20 -9.53 -19.63
CA ILE A 394 -21.16 -10.45 -19.20
C ILE A 394 -21.19 -10.50 -17.69
N TYR A 395 -21.19 -11.71 -17.14
CA TYR A 395 -21.18 -11.94 -15.71
C TYR A 395 -20.19 -13.04 -15.33
N ILE A 396 -19.22 -12.69 -14.50
CA ILE A 396 -18.27 -13.63 -13.89
C ILE A 396 -18.36 -13.46 -12.39
N GLN A 397 -18.54 -14.57 -11.66
CA GLN A 397 -18.55 -14.61 -10.21
C GLN A 397 -17.60 -15.69 -9.72
N GLY A 398 -16.87 -15.38 -8.66
CA GLY A 398 -16.06 -16.35 -7.96
C GLY A 398 -15.91 -15.99 -6.50
N ARG A 399 -14.96 -16.67 -5.86
CA ARG A 399 -14.72 -16.55 -4.43
C ARG A 399 -13.23 -16.66 -4.10
N GLY A 400 -12.86 -16.39 -2.85
CA GLY A 400 -11.48 -16.39 -2.38
C GLY A 400 -10.65 -15.17 -2.77
N ASN A 401 -9.46 -15.07 -2.20
CA ASN A 401 -8.51 -13.99 -2.46
C ASN A 401 -7.07 -14.51 -2.35
N GLY A 402 -6.47 -14.80 -3.50
CA GLY A 402 -5.14 -15.38 -3.61
C GLY A 402 -5.09 -16.64 -4.46
N HIS A 403 -3.92 -17.28 -4.45
CA HIS A 403 -3.64 -18.51 -5.21
C HIS A 403 -4.31 -19.74 -4.63
N GLY A 404 -4.55 -19.79 -3.32
CA GLY A 404 -5.21 -20.91 -2.64
C GLY A 404 -4.36 -22.15 -2.36
N VAL A 405 -3.11 -22.17 -2.83
CA VAL A 405 -2.08 -23.12 -2.36
C VAL A 405 -1.60 -22.72 -0.95
N GLY A 406 -1.40 -23.69 -0.06
CA GLY A 406 -0.83 -23.46 1.27
C GLY A 406 -1.80 -22.80 2.26
N LEU A 407 -1.27 -21.99 3.16
CA LEU A 407 -2.02 -21.44 4.30
C LEU A 407 -3.00 -20.35 3.87
N SER A 408 -4.28 -20.51 4.23
CA SER A 408 -5.25 -19.41 4.22
C SER A 408 -5.14 -18.61 5.52
N GLN A 409 -4.98 -17.29 5.42
CA GLN A 409 -4.89 -16.40 6.59
C GLN A 409 -6.22 -16.35 7.34
N TYR A 410 -7.35 -16.21 6.65
CA TYR A 410 -8.67 -16.22 7.28
C TYR A 410 -9.03 -17.60 7.82
N GLY A 411 -8.67 -18.67 7.11
CA GLY A 411 -8.87 -20.03 7.59
C GLY A 411 -8.04 -20.33 8.86
N ALA A 412 -6.76 -19.93 8.89
CA ALA A 412 -5.92 -20.02 10.08
C ALA A 412 -6.49 -19.24 11.26
N ARG A 413 -6.95 -18.00 11.02
CA ARG A 413 -7.64 -17.20 12.03
C ARG A 413 -8.86 -17.91 12.60
N ASN A 414 -9.77 -18.38 11.75
CA ASN A 414 -11.03 -18.95 12.19
C ASN A 414 -10.83 -20.32 12.87
N ARG A 415 -9.81 -21.09 12.46
CA ARG A 415 -9.37 -22.31 13.16
C ARG A 415 -8.84 -22.00 14.56
N ALA A 416 -8.02 -20.96 14.69
CA ALA A 416 -7.52 -20.49 15.98
C ALA A 416 -8.65 -19.98 16.88
N ASP A 417 -9.59 -19.21 16.33
CA ASP A 417 -10.79 -18.72 17.04
C ASP A 417 -11.69 -19.90 17.49
N ALA A 418 -11.61 -21.04 16.81
CA ALA A 418 -12.28 -22.30 17.18
C ALA A 418 -11.45 -23.21 18.11
N GLY A 419 -10.31 -22.72 18.62
CA GLY A 419 -9.49 -23.41 19.62
C GLY A 419 -8.38 -24.31 19.07
N GLN A 420 -8.13 -24.32 17.75
CA GLN A 420 -7.02 -25.10 17.19
C GLN A 420 -5.68 -24.41 17.49
N SER A 421 -4.66 -25.20 17.86
CA SER A 421 -3.30 -24.73 18.06
C SER A 421 -2.62 -24.41 16.72
N TYR A 422 -1.56 -23.60 16.75
CA TYR A 422 -0.80 -23.27 15.53
C TYR A 422 -0.22 -24.52 14.85
N GLN A 423 0.14 -25.56 15.61
CA GLN A 423 0.60 -26.83 15.05
C GLN A 423 -0.52 -27.54 14.27
N GLN A 424 -1.74 -27.59 14.82
CA GLN A 424 -2.89 -28.18 14.14
C GLN A 424 -3.26 -27.39 12.87
N ILE A 425 -3.18 -26.06 12.93
CA ILE A 425 -3.41 -25.18 11.78
C ILE A 425 -2.39 -25.46 10.67
N LEU A 426 -1.09 -25.50 11.00
CA LEU A 426 -0.04 -25.77 10.02
C LEU A 426 -0.13 -27.19 9.46
N GLN A 427 -0.48 -28.18 10.29
CA GLN A 427 -0.69 -29.56 9.87
C GLN A 427 -1.85 -29.69 8.86
N PHE A 428 -2.90 -28.87 8.99
CA PHE A 428 -3.98 -28.86 7.99
C PHE A 428 -3.50 -28.31 6.64
N TYR A 429 -2.76 -27.20 6.63
CA TYR A 429 -2.33 -26.54 5.38
C TYR A 429 -1.10 -27.18 4.73
N PHE A 430 -0.26 -27.88 5.51
CA PHE A 430 0.98 -28.50 5.05
C PHE A 430 1.13 -29.94 5.60
N PRO A 431 0.22 -30.87 5.25
CA PRO A 431 0.06 -32.13 5.98
C PRO A 431 1.24 -33.11 5.88
N ALA A 432 2.04 -33.05 4.82
CA ALA A 432 3.24 -33.87 4.70
C ALA A 432 4.47 -33.23 5.37
N SER A 433 4.38 -31.99 5.85
CA SER A 433 5.50 -31.30 6.47
C SER A 433 5.62 -31.62 7.96
N THR A 434 6.80 -31.38 8.51
CA THR A 434 7.13 -31.55 9.93
C THR A 434 7.54 -30.21 10.51
N LEU A 435 7.01 -29.88 11.68
CA LEU A 435 7.37 -28.69 12.44
C LEU A 435 8.62 -28.98 13.29
N VAL A 436 9.73 -28.29 13.01
CA VAL A 436 11.02 -28.54 13.67
C VAL A 436 11.69 -27.23 14.08
N LYS A 437 12.58 -27.30 15.09
CA LYS A 437 13.46 -26.19 15.48
C LYS A 437 14.71 -26.22 14.60
N GLU A 438 14.93 -25.20 13.78
CA GLU A 438 16.06 -25.11 12.83
C GLU A 438 17.29 -24.43 13.43
N TYR A 439 17.09 -23.49 14.36
CA TYR A 439 18.15 -22.77 15.06
C TYR A 439 17.64 -22.26 16.41
N SER A 440 18.56 -21.89 17.29
CA SER A 440 18.26 -21.22 18.57
C SER A 440 18.52 -19.71 18.49
N GLY A 441 17.76 -18.91 19.24
CA GLY A 441 17.93 -17.44 19.31
C GLY A 441 16.60 -16.67 19.18
N VAL A 442 16.56 -15.44 19.68
CA VAL A 442 15.41 -14.53 19.60
C VAL A 442 15.85 -13.21 18.96
N ALA A 443 14.92 -12.46 18.35
CA ALA A 443 15.20 -11.11 17.87
C ALA A 443 15.83 -10.29 19.00
N ASN A 444 16.82 -9.44 18.68
CA ASN A 444 17.41 -8.55 19.68
C ASN A 444 16.31 -7.65 20.25
N SER A 445 15.98 -7.88 21.52
CA SER A 445 14.89 -7.20 22.21
C SER A 445 15.26 -5.74 22.45
N LEU A 446 14.35 -4.82 22.14
CA LEU A 446 14.32 -3.51 22.77
C LEU A 446 14.09 -3.74 24.27
N GLN A 447 15.14 -3.64 25.08
CA GLN A 447 14.95 -3.28 26.48
C GLN A 447 14.58 -1.80 26.50
N GLU A 448 13.28 -1.49 26.37
CA GLU A 448 12.74 -0.25 26.89
C GLU A 448 11.87 -0.56 28.11
N ASN A 449 12.37 -0.06 29.24
CA ASN A 449 11.75 0.03 30.54
C ASN A 449 10.31 0.57 30.42
N THR A 450 9.32 -0.32 30.41
CA THR A 450 7.95 0.02 30.83
C THR A 450 7.58 -0.89 31.97
N THR A 451 7.54 -0.31 33.16
CA THR A 451 7.00 -0.88 34.38
C THR A 451 5.53 -1.25 34.13
N VAL A 452 5.29 -2.48 33.66
CA VAL A 452 3.95 -3.07 33.68
C VAL A 452 3.71 -3.52 35.11
N LYS A 453 2.70 -2.92 35.75
CA LYS A 453 2.19 -3.40 37.03
C LYS A 453 1.84 -4.87 36.89
N LYS A 454 2.43 -5.65 37.79
CA LYS A 454 2.19 -7.08 37.97
C LYS A 454 0.78 -7.24 38.51
N ASP A 455 -0.19 -7.47 37.63
CA ASP A 455 -1.50 -7.96 38.07
C ASP A 455 -1.30 -9.39 38.56
N THR A 456 -1.72 -9.59 39.80
CA THR A 456 -1.48 -10.75 40.64
C THR A 456 -2.27 -11.94 40.07
N GLU A 457 -1.57 -13.03 39.77
CA GLU A 457 -2.20 -14.32 39.52
C GLU A 457 -2.99 -14.73 40.77
N VAL A 458 -4.29 -14.95 40.61
CA VAL A 458 -5.09 -15.67 41.62
C VAL A 458 -4.97 -17.17 41.29
N PRO A 459 -4.42 -18.00 42.19
CA PRO A 459 -4.35 -19.43 41.97
C PRO A 459 -5.72 -20.06 42.17
N VAL A 460 -6.18 -20.84 41.19
CA VAL A 460 -7.41 -21.62 41.30
C VAL A 460 -7.06 -22.99 41.86
N THR A 461 -7.36 -23.22 43.13
CA THR A 461 -7.38 -24.56 43.74
C THR A 461 -8.75 -25.20 43.48
N PRO A 462 -8.83 -26.50 43.13
CA PRO A 462 -10.10 -27.16 42.87
C PRO A 462 -10.74 -27.60 44.20
N SER A 463 -11.96 -27.15 44.49
CA SER A 463 -12.83 -27.79 45.48
C SER A 463 -14.02 -28.41 44.78
N GLN A 464 -14.19 -29.71 45.01
CA GLN A 464 -15.46 -30.39 44.86
C GLN A 464 -16.44 -29.81 45.87
N ASP A 465 -17.70 -29.55 45.49
CA ASP A 465 -18.82 -30.07 46.25
C ASP A 465 -20.13 -30.07 45.46
N LYS A 466 -21.00 -31.01 45.86
CA LYS A 466 -22.24 -31.45 45.21
C LYS A 466 -23.43 -30.50 45.47
N ASN A 467 -24.42 -30.64 44.58
CA ASN A 467 -25.85 -30.31 44.75
C ASN A 467 -26.24 -28.84 44.99
N ASN A 468 -26.84 -28.20 43.98
CA ASN A 468 -28.29 -27.92 44.05
C ASN A 468 -28.87 -27.43 42.73
N THR A 469 -30.11 -27.84 42.54
CA THR A 469 -31.02 -27.64 41.42
C THR A 469 -31.67 -26.25 41.44
N GLU A 470 -31.89 -25.68 40.25
CA GLU A 470 -32.97 -24.76 39.83
C GLU A 470 -32.60 -23.38 39.23
N ALA A 471 -33.19 -23.19 38.03
CA ALA A 471 -33.57 -22.00 37.25
C ALA A 471 -32.54 -20.90 36.89
N PRO A 472 -32.52 -20.43 35.61
CA PRO A 472 -31.54 -19.48 35.13
C PRO A 472 -31.85 -18.04 35.59
N VAL A 473 -31.02 -17.54 36.50
CA VAL A 473 -30.92 -16.10 36.80
C VAL A 473 -30.28 -15.39 35.59
N LYS A 474 -31.01 -14.44 35.00
CA LYS A 474 -30.47 -13.48 34.02
C LYS A 474 -29.37 -12.65 34.69
N ILE A 475 -28.11 -12.99 34.43
CA ILE A 475 -26.97 -12.13 34.71
C ILE A 475 -26.96 -11.05 33.63
N ALA A 476 -27.14 -9.78 34.03
CA ALA A 476 -26.94 -8.64 33.16
C ALA A 476 -25.48 -8.66 32.68
N VAL A 477 -25.29 -8.93 31.38
CA VAL A 477 -23.99 -8.84 30.70
C VAL A 477 -23.47 -7.41 30.88
N PRO A 478 -22.26 -7.19 31.45
CA PRO A 478 -21.67 -5.87 31.47
C PRO A 478 -21.55 -5.39 30.03
N ALA A 479 -22.05 -4.19 29.73
CA ALA A 479 -22.05 -3.64 28.38
C ALA A 479 -20.66 -3.80 27.74
N LYS A 480 -20.62 -4.54 26.63
CA LYS A 480 -19.43 -4.87 25.86
C LYS A 480 -18.67 -3.57 25.57
N LYS A 481 -17.51 -3.35 26.20
CA LYS A 481 -16.66 -2.17 25.94
C LYS A 481 -16.37 -2.10 24.45
N ASP A 482 -16.71 -0.98 23.81
CA ASP A 482 -16.35 -0.75 22.41
C ASP A 482 -14.89 -0.31 22.40
N THR A 483 -13.98 -1.27 22.31
CA THR A 483 -12.53 -1.01 22.34
C THR A 483 -12.01 -0.43 21.02
N ALA A 484 -12.85 -0.31 19.99
CA ALA A 484 -12.46 0.24 18.70
C ALA A 484 -12.73 1.74 18.63
N ALA A 485 -11.66 2.53 18.54
CA ALA A 485 -11.76 3.97 18.28
C ALA A 485 -12.50 4.24 16.96
N PRO A 486 -13.32 5.31 16.86
CA PRO A 486 -13.99 5.64 15.62
C PRO A 486 -12.95 5.94 14.52
N VAL A 487 -13.18 5.40 13.32
CA VAL A 487 -12.32 5.57 12.17
C VAL A 487 -12.88 6.66 11.28
N ILE A 488 -12.05 7.65 11.00
CA ILE A 488 -12.32 8.69 10.02
C ILE A 488 -11.74 8.20 8.67
N SER A 489 -12.57 8.22 7.64
CA SER A 489 -12.28 7.81 6.28
C SER A 489 -12.73 8.90 5.31
N THR A 490 -12.18 8.91 4.09
CA THR A 490 -12.53 9.83 2.99
C THR A 490 -12.55 11.30 3.39
N PHE A 491 -11.49 12.07 3.15
CA PHE A 491 -11.48 13.51 3.41
C PHE A 491 -11.52 14.30 2.11
N LYS A 492 -12.37 15.32 2.05
CA LYS A 492 -12.44 16.26 0.93
C LYS A 492 -12.61 17.69 1.44
N ALA A 493 -11.71 18.58 1.03
CA ALA A 493 -11.86 20.01 1.23
C ALA A 493 -12.38 20.65 -0.06
N SER A 494 -13.42 21.49 0.04
CA SER A 494 -13.96 22.26 -1.09
C SER A 494 -14.19 23.70 -0.66
N SER A 495 -13.56 24.65 -1.36
CA SER A 495 -13.54 26.05 -0.95
C SER A 495 -14.44 26.92 -1.83
N ASP A 496 -15.34 27.67 -1.19
CA ASP A 496 -16.07 28.79 -1.78
C ASP A 496 -15.36 30.09 -1.38
N TYR A 497 -14.52 30.59 -2.29
CA TYR A 497 -13.72 31.78 -2.07
C TYR A 497 -14.53 33.09 -2.06
N LYS A 498 -15.78 33.08 -2.58
CA LYS A 498 -16.67 34.26 -2.49
C LYS A 498 -17.25 34.40 -1.08
N LYS A 499 -17.58 33.27 -0.46
CA LYS A 499 -18.09 33.21 0.93
C LYS A 499 -16.99 33.12 1.98
N ASN A 500 -15.72 33.01 1.57
CA ASN A 500 -14.57 32.77 2.44
C ASN A 500 -14.74 31.53 3.34
N ILE A 501 -15.31 30.46 2.80
CA ILE A 501 -15.54 29.20 3.54
C ILE A 501 -14.88 28.04 2.80
N SER A 502 -14.13 27.21 3.52
CA SER A 502 -13.69 25.89 3.05
C SER A 502 -14.49 24.81 3.78
N LYS A 503 -15.28 24.04 3.04
CA LYS A 503 -16.05 22.92 3.56
C LYS A 503 -15.17 21.69 3.64
N LEU A 504 -14.99 21.16 4.84
CA LEU A 504 -14.29 19.91 5.09
C LEU A 504 -15.31 18.80 5.29
N SER A 505 -15.36 17.87 4.35
CA SER A 505 -16.23 16.70 4.38
C SER A 505 -15.43 15.45 4.72
N MET A 506 -15.93 14.66 5.65
CA MET A 506 -15.30 13.42 6.12
C MET A 506 -16.33 12.36 6.52
N LYS A 507 -15.99 11.07 6.47
CA LYS A 507 -16.88 9.98 6.91
C LYS A 507 -16.34 9.31 8.16
N ILE A 508 -17.15 9.23 9.19
CA ILE A 508 -16.83 8.50 10.43
C ILE A 508 -17.66 7.22 10.50
N ASN A 509 -17.03 6.08 10.80
CA ASN A 509 -17.70 4.78 10.80
C ASN A 509 -18.55 4.52 12.05
N LYS A 510 -18.32 5.25 13.14
CA LYS A 510 -18.99 5.10 14.44
C LYS A 510 -19.22 6.47 15.08
N SER A 511 -20.25 6.57 15.91
CA SER A 511 -20.52 7.77 16.70
C SER A 511 -19.44 7.97 17.77
N GLY A 512 -19.13 9.22 18.12
CA GLY A 512 -18.08 9.54 19.08
C GLY A 512 -17.91 11.03 19.29
N LYS A 513 -16.90 11.44 20.06
CA LYS A 513 -16.44 12.82 20.19
C LYS A 513 -15.37 13.11 19.14
N MET A 514 -15.40 14.28 18.54
CA MET A 514 -14.47 14.67 17.49
C MET A 514 -13.80 16.01 17.78
N THR A 515 -12.49 16.05 17.59
CA THR A 515 -11.66 17.25 17.63
C THR A 515 -11.02 17.45 16.26
N ILE A 516 -11.11 18.64 15.70
CA ILE A 516 -10.55 18.99 14.38
C ILE A 516 -9.77 20.29 14.52
N ALA A 517 -8.46 20.21 14.32
CA ALA A 517 -7.56 21.35 14.31
C ALA A 517 -6.96 21.52 12.91
N ILE A 518 -6.87 22.75 12.43
CA ILE A 518 -6.22 23.10 11.17
C ILE A 518 -4.85 23.69 11.50
N LYS A 519 -3.81 23.11 10.91
CA LYS A 519 -2.41 23.52 11.04
C LYS A 519 -1.90 24.16 9.76
N ASP A 520 -1.04 25.17 9.90
CA ASP A 520 -0.29 25.75 8.78
C ASP A 520 0.86 24.83 8.33
N SER A 521 1.64 25.27 7.33
CA SER A 521 2.76 24.51 6.77
C SER A 521 3.92 24.29 7.75
N LYS A 522 3.98 25.03 8.86
CA LYS A 522 4.96 24.86 9.94
C LYS A 522 4.42 24.02 11.10
N GLY A 523 3.19 23.49 10.97
CA GLY A 523 2.55 22.67 12.00
C GLY A 523 1.85 23.46 13.11
N LYS A 524 1.79 24.80 13.04
CA LYS A 524 1.10 25.62 14.05
C LYS A 524 -0.41 25.53 13.87
N ILE A 525 -1.16 25.28 14.94
CA ILE A 525 -2.63 25.30 14.92
C ILE A 525 -3.12 26.73 14.69
N ILE A 526 -3.84 26.94 13.59
CA ILE A 526 -4.40 28.24 13.19
C ILE A 526 -5.93 28.29 13.31
N SER A 527 -6.60 27.14 13.46
CA SER A 527 -8.04 27.07 13.71
C SER A 527 -8.42 25.76 14.37
N THR A 528 -9.48 25.75 15.16
CA THR A 528 -10.09 24.53 15.72
C THR A 528 -11.57 24.54 15.35
N LEU A 529 -11.99 23.61 14.50
CA LEU A 529 -13.36 23.54 13.96
C LEU A 529 -14.30 22.75 14.86
N ALA A 530 -13.73 21.83 15.64
CA ALA A 530 -14.43 21.05 16.64
C ALA A 530 -13.47 20.73 17.77
N LYS A 531 -13.95 20.74 19.02
CA LYS A 531 -13.20 20.29 20.19
C LYS A 531 -14.13 19.38 20.98
N ASN A 532 -13.83 18.08 21.01
CA ASN A 532 -14.61 17.04 21.67
C ASN A 532 -16.11 17.06 21.32
N LYS A 533 -16.47 17.46 20.09
CA LYS A 533 -17.86 17.59 19.65
C LYS A 533 -18.46 16.20 19.40
N THR A 534 -19.61 15.90 20.02
CA THR A 534 -20.32 14.65 19.75
C THR A 534 -20.86 14.62 18.32
N VAL A 535 -20.56 13.54 17.60
CA VAL A 535 -20.94 13.31 16.20
C VAL A 535 -21.49 11.90 16.04
N LYS A 536 -22.44 11.74 15.11
CA LYS A 536 -22.99 10.43 14.72
C LYS A 536 -22.15 9.80 13.61
N SER A 537 -22.21 8.48 13.48
CA SER A 537 -21.67 7.76 12.32
C SER A 537 -22.26 8.28 11.01
N GLY A 538 -21.44 8.43 9.98
CA GLY A 538 -21.85 8.95 8.68
C GLY A 538 -20.95 10.07 8.16
N THR A 539 -21.45 10.83 7.20
CA THR A 539 -20.73 11.96 6.60
C THR A 539 -20.91 13.20 7.46
N LEU A 540 -19.80 13.80 7.86
CA LEU A 540 -19.71 15.03 8.63
C LEU A 540 -19.16 16.15 7.75
N ILE A 541 -19.71 17.36 7.92
CA ILE A 541 -19.29 18.55 7.19
C ILE A 541 -19.01 19.67 8.19
N PHE A 542 -17.82 20.26 8.08
CA PHE A 542 -17.39 21.39 8.88
C PHE A 542 -16.98 22.56 7.98
N ASP A 543 -17.51 23.73 8.27
CA ASP A 543 -17.18 24.95 7.54
C ASP A 543 -16.02 25.66 8.23
N TRP A 544 -14.90 25.82 7.52
CA TRP A 544 -13.75 26.59 7.98
C TRP A 544 -13.75 27.98 7.36
N ASN A 545 -13.79 29.02 8.20
CA ASN A 545 -13.64 30.40 7.73
C ASN A 545 -12.19 30.67 7.31
N ILE A 546 -12.00 30.92 6.02
CA ILE A 546 -10.68 31.14 5.41
C ILE A 546 -10.41 32.61 5.10
N SER A 547 -11.20 33.57 5.58
CA SER A 547 -11.07 35.00 5.23
C SER A 547 -9.67 35.58 5.50
N LYS A 548 -9.06 35.24 6.64
CA LYS A 548 -7.73 35.70 7.07
C LYS A 548 -6.57 34.76 6.70
N VAL A 549 -6.87 33.67 5.99
CA VAL A 549 -5.90 32.60 5.67
C VAL A 549 -5.27 32.84 4.29
N GLY A 550 -3.95 32.66 4.16
CA GLY A 550 -3.22 32.85 2.90
C GLY A 550 -3.33 31.67 1.93
N ASN A 551 -2.87 31.85 0.69
CA ASN A 551 -2.71 30.72 -0.22
C ASN A 551 -1.59 29.80 0.30
N GLY A 552 -1.80 28.49 0.21
CA GLY A 552 -0.83 27.53 0.74
C GLY A 552 -1.45 26.19 1.08
N THR A 553 -0.61 25.31 1.61
CA THR A 553 -1.01 23.97 2.07
C THR A 553 -1.22 23.98 3.58
N TYR A 554 -2.32 23.39 4.01
CA TYR A 554 -2.77 23.27 5.38
C TYR A 554 -3.01 21.80 5.71
N THR A 555 -2.96 21.46 7.00
CA THR A 555 -3.21 20.10 7.48
C THR A 555 -4.40 20.11 8.42
N ALA A 556 -5.43 19.32 8.13
CA ALA A 556 -6.50 19.01 9.08
C ALA A 556 -6.06 17.82 9.95
N GLU A 557 -5.78 18.09 11.22
CA GLU A 557 -5.60 17.07 12.26
C GLU A 557 -6.96 16.78 12.89
N MET A 558 -7.42 15.54 12.76
CA MET A 558 -8.76 15.12 13.17
C MET A 558 -8.63 13.93 14.11
N THR A 559 -9.11 14.09 15.33
CA THR A 559 -9.15 13.04 16.36
C THR A 559 -10.59 12.65 16.63
N ALA A 560 -10.90 11.37 16.52
CA ALA A 560 -12.18 10.82 16.96
C ALA A 560 -11.99 9.91 18.18
N GLU A 561 -12.91 10.00 19.13
CA GLU A 561 -12.88 9.34 20.43
C GLU A 561 -14.23 8.67 20.69
N ASN A 562 -14.26 7.41 21.14
CA ASN A 562 -15.53 6.79 21.57
C ASN A 562 -15.87 7.10 23.04
N ALA A 563 -17.02 6.63 23.52
CA ALA A 563 -17.47 6.89 24.89
C ALA A 563 -16.51 6.34 25.96
N ASP A 564 -15.76 5.28 25.62
CA ASP A 564 -14.80 4.60 26.48
C ASP A 564 -13.39 5.22 26.43
N GLY A 565 -13.20 6.33 25.69
CA GLY A 565 -11.96 7.11 25.66
C GLY A 565 -10.91 6.67 24.63
N PHE A 566 -11.21 5.68 23.78
CA PHE A 566 -10.30 5.22 22.72
C PHE A 566 -10.28 6.21 21.55
N LYS A 567 -9.08 6.68 21.20
CA LYS A 567 -8.85 7.77 20.24
C LYS A 567 -8.14 7.28 18.98
N LYS A 568 -8.49 7.88 17.84
CA LYS A 568 -7.72 7.78 16.60
C LYS A 568 -7.55 9.15 15.98
N THR A 569 -6.31 9.52 15.67
CA THR A 569 -5.97 10.79 15.01
C THR A 569 -5.51 10.53 13.57
N ILE A 570 -6.02 11.31 12.63
CA ILE A 570 -5.55 11.34 11.25
C ILE A 570 -5.13 12.76 10.86
N MET A 571 -4.16 12.88 9.96
CA MET A 571 -3.70 14.15 9.43
C MET A 571 -3.88 14.17 7.91
N GLN A 572 -4.64 15.13 7.39
CA GLN A 572 -4.86 15.24 5.95
C GLN A 572 -4.49 16.62 5.42
N LYS A 573 -3.62 16.64 4.40
CA LYS A 573 -3.20 17.87 3.72
C LYS A 573 -4.23 18.30 2.67
N PHE A 574 -4.45 19.61 2.58
CA PHE A 574 -5.27 20.25 1.54
C PHE A 574 -4.77 21.68 1.28
N SER A 575 -5.13 22.26 0.14
CA SER A 575 -4.64 23.58 -0.25
C SER A 575 -5.75 24.62 -0.34
N ILE A 576 -5.46 25.84 0.11
CA ILE A 576 -6.26 27.02 -0.16
C ILE A 576 -5.58 27.79 -1.28
N GLN A 577 -6.31 28.02 -2.37
CA GLN A 577 -5.85 28.79 -3.52
C GLN A 577 -6.89 29.85 -3.82
N LYS A 578 -6.88 30.94 -3.03
CA LYS A 578 -7.75 32.08 -3.28
C LYS A 578 -7.39 32.65 -4.66
N PRO A 579 -8.39 32.89 -5.52
CA PRO A 579 -8.16 33.64 -6.75
C PRO A 579 -7.54 34.98 -6.38
N ALA A 580 -6.56 35.44 -7.15
CA ALA A 580 -5.96 36.75 -6.96
C ALA A 580 -7.09 37.79 -6.88
N LYS A 581 -7.09 38.63 -5.83
CA LYS A 581 -8.07 39.73 -5.74
C LYS A 581 -7.93 40.56 -7.00
N GLU A 582 -9.03 40.69 -7.74
CA GLU A 582 -9.10 41.60 -8.89
C GLU A 582 -8.66 42.99 -8.45
N LYS A 583 -7.57 43.49 -9.03
CA LYS A 583 -7.08 44.84 -8.74
C LYS A 583 -8.10 45.81 -9.31
N LYS A 584 -8.95 46.43 -8.49
CA LYS A 584 -9.99 47.33 -8.97
C LYS A 584 -9.50 48.78 -9.01
N GLY A 585 -10.06 49.53 -9.94
CA GLY A 585 -9.76 50.94 -10.12
C GLY A 585 -11.05 51.75 -10.27
N SER A 586 -11.13 52.92 -9.62
CA SER A 586 -12.22 53.86 -9.78
C SER A 586 -11.81 55.02 -10.69
N VAL A 587 -12.65 55.32 -11.68
CA VAL A 587 -12.43 56.43 -12.63
C VAL A 587 -12.55 57.77 -11.91
N LYS A 588 -11.54 58.63 -12.07
CA LYS A 588 -11.49 60.02 -11.53
C LYS A 588 -12.04 61.07 -12.50
N ALA A 589 -12.00 60.79 -13.80
CA ALA A 589 -12.44 61.73 -14.82
C ALA A 589 -13.97 61.74 -14.95
N THR A 590 -14.54 62.88 -15.35
CA THR A 590 -15.99 63.00 -15.65
C THR A 590 -16.42 61.96 -16.69
N VAL A 591 -15.61 61.79 -17.75
CA VAL A 591 -15.72 60.74 -18.75
C VAL A 591 -14.32 60.26 -19.15
N LEU A 592 -14.11 58.96 -19.21
CA LEU A 592 -12.84 58.32 -19.58
C LEU A 592 -13.07 57.33 -20.73
N ASN A 593 -12.39 57.54 -21.86
CA ASN A 593 -12.45 56.62 -22.99
C ASN A 593 -11.63 55.36 -22.69
N MET A 594 -12.28 54.19 -22.72
CA MET A 594 -11.62 52.90 -22.74
C MET A 594 -11.38 52.51 -24.19
N ARG A 595 -10.11 52.28 -24.56
CA ARG A 595 -9.69 52.09 -25.95
C ARG A 595 -9.20 50.68 -26.23
N GLU A 596 -9.11 50.31 -27.50
CA GLU A 596 -8.75 48.93 -27.89
C GLU A 596 -7.26 48.62 -27.67
N LYS A 597 -6.39 49.63 -27.82
CA LYS A 597 -4.94 49.53 -27.60
C LYS A 597 -4.48 50.61 -26.60
N ALA A 598 -3.26 50.46 -26.06
CA ALA A 598 -2.67 51.38 -25.08
C ALA A 598 -2.15 52.70 -25.71
N THR A 599 -3.00 53.38 -26.48
CA THR A 599 -2.70 54.64 -27.18
C THR A 599 -3.98 55.46 -27.39
N THR A 600 -3.85 56.79 -27.35
CA THR A 600 -4.96 57.74 -27.59
C THR A 600 -5.48 57.70 -29.03
N ALA A 601 -4.70 57.22 -29.99
CA ALA A 601 -5.09 57.09 -31.39
C ALA A 601 -6.01 55.89 -31.67
N SER A 602 -6.11 54.93 -30.75
CA SER A 602 -6.90 53.71 -30.99
C SER A 602 -8.40 53.90 -30.74
N LYS A 603 -9.21 53.06 -31.39
CA LYS A 603 -10.67 53.10 -31.32
C LYS A 603 -11.18 53.03 -29.87
N VAL A 604 -12.21 53.82 -29.57
CA VAL A 604 -12.88 53.80 -28.27
C VAL A 604 -13.83 52.59 -28.22
N VAL A 605 -13.57 51.68 -27.28
CA VAL A 605 -14.39 50.48 -26.99
C VAL A 605 -15.63 50.86 -26.19
N THR A 606 -15.48 51.75 -25.21
CA THR A 606 -16.59 52.35 -24.45
C THR A 606 -16.14 53.59 -23.67
N ARG A 607 -17.08 54.28 -23.01
CA ARG A 607 -16.80 55.43 -22.15
C ARG A 607 -17.20 55.10 -20.71
N LEU A 608 -16.31 55.40 -19.77
CA LEU A 608 -16.48 55.17 -18.35
C LEU A 608 -16.73 56.52 -17.66
N LYS A 609 -17.70 56.58 -16.75
CA LYS A 609 -18.05 57.80 -16.00
C LYS A 609 -17.29 57.89 -14.68
N ASN A 610 -17.25 59.08 -14.08
CA ASN A 610 -16.68 59.31 -12.75
C ASN A 610 -17.24 58.30 -11.73
N LYS A 611 -16.36 57.80 -10.86
CA LYS A 611 -16.62 56.78 -9.82
C LYS A 611 -16.99 55.39 -10.36
N GLN A 612 -17.03 55.16 -11.67
CA GLN A 612 -17.22 53.81 -12.19
C GLN A 612 -16.01 52.95 -11.88
N THR A 613 -16.30 51.72 -11.44
CA THR A 613 -15.29 50.74 -11.05
C THR A 613 -14.96 49.82 -12.21
N VAL A 614 -13.67 49.61 -12.47
CA VAL A 614 -13.14 48.68 -13.46
C VAL A 614 -12.20 47.67 -12.82
N VAL A 615 -12.08 46.49 -13.43
CA VAL A 615 -11.10 45.48 -13.03
C VAL A 615 -9.82 45.69 -13.83
N ILE A 616 -8.70 45.93 -13.17
CA ILE A 616 -7.38 46.09 -13.78
C ILE A 616 -6.76 44.70 -13.97
N LEU A 617 -6.51 44.35 -15.24
CA LEU A 617 -5.96 43.08 -15.67
C LEU A 617 -4.43 43.13 -15.82
N ALA A 618 -3.88 44.28 -16.22
CA ALA A 618 -2.44 44.49 -16.38
C ALA A 618 -2.10 45.99 -16.41
N GLN A 619 -0.84 46.34 -16.19
CA GLN A 619 -0.31 47.69 -16.42
C GLN A 619 0.82 47.61 -17.46
N ARG A 620 0.81 48.53 -18.44
CA ARG A 620 1.87 48.71 -19.43
C ARG A 620 2.19 50.19 -19.52
N GLY A 621 3.32 50.61 -18.97
CA GLY A 621 3.67 52.02 -18.82
C GLY A 621 2.56 52.80 -18.12
N SER A 622 2.12 53.91 -18.73
CA SER A 622 1.08 54.80 -18.23
C SER A 622 -0.36 54.36 -18.54
N TRP A 623 -0.58 53.10 -18.92
CA TRP A 623 -1.90 52.54 -19.25
C TRP A 623 -2.24 51.31 -18.41
N TYR A 624 -3.49 51.21 -17.98
CA TYR A 624 -4.07 49.99 -17.44
C TYR A 624 -4.87 49.27 -18.52
N LYS A 625 -4.65 47.96 -18.68
CA LYS A 625 -5.61 47.08 -19.33
C LYS A 625 -6.70 46.78 -18.32
N VAL A 626 -7.94 47.11 -18.65
CA VAL A 626 -9.08 47.02 -17.74
C VAL A 626 -10.26 46.28 -18.38
N LYS A 627 -11.10 45.69 -17.53
CA LYS A 627 -12.38 45.08 -17.88
C LYS A 627 -13.51 45.84 -17.21
N TYR A 628 -14.55 46.15 -17.99
CA TYR A 628 -15.80 46.77 -17.53
C TYR A 628 -16.98 46.06 -18.21
N GLY A 629 -17.81 45.38 -17.40
CA GLY A 629 -18.82 44.46 -17.93
C GLY A 629 -18.19 43.32 -18.74
N SER A 630 -18.69 43.09 -19.96
CA SER A 630 -18.13 42.12 -20.92
C SER A 630 -16.97 42.68 -21.74
N LYS A 631 -16.71 43.99 -21.69
CA LYS A 631 -15.73 44.67 -22.55
C LYS A 631 -14.36 44.76 -21.87
N THR A 632 -13.30 44.54 -22.65
CA THR A 632 -11.90 44.71 -22.23
C THR A 632 -11.24 45.77 -23.10
N GLY A 633 -10.42 46.63 -22.51
CA GLY A 633 -9.67 47.67 -23.23
C GLY A 633 -8.60 48.31 -22.36
N TYR A 634 -8.08 49.45 -22.79
CA TYR A 634 -7.02 50.19 -22.12
C TYR A 634 -7.49 51.59 -21.73
N VAL A 635 -7.12 52.02 -20.53
CA VAL A 635 -7.36 53.37 -20.02
C VAL A 635 -6.07 53.96 -19.47
N SER A 636 -5.91 55.28 -19.51
CA SER A 636 -4.73 55.91 -18.93
C SER A 636 -4.75 55.77 -17.41
N ALA A 637 -3.63 55.32 -16.84
CA ALA A 637 -3.48 55.07 -15.41
C ALA A 637 -3.67 56.34 -14.56
N LYS A 638 -3.36 57.52 -15.13
CA LYS A 638 -3.54 58.83 -14.50
C LYS A 638 -4.98 59.08 -14.00
N TYR A 639 -5.97 58.51 -14.68
CA TYR A 639 -7.39 58.74 -14.39
C TYR A 639 -8.05 57.61 -13.59
N ILE A 640 -7.26 56.67 -13.07
CA ILE A 640 -7.76 55.55 -12.27
C ILE A 640 -7.17 55.63 -10.86
N THR A 641 -8.04 55.67 -9.85
CA THR A 641 -7.66 55.43 -8.45
C THR A 641 -7.67 53.94 -8.22
N VAL A 642 -6.51 53.32 -8.01
CA VAL A 642 -6.45 51.92 -7.62
C VAL A 642 -6.90 51.78 -6.16
N SER A 643 -7.93 50.98 -5.91
CA SER A 643 -8.29 50.61 -4.54
C SER A 643 -7.21 49.68 -3.98
N LYS A 644 -6.64 50.01 -2.81
CA LYS A 644 -5.67 49.16 -2.11
C LYS A 644 -6.28 47.81 -1.72
#